data_AF-A0A094CLD1-F1
#
_entry.id   AF-A0A094CLD1-F1
#
_cell.length_a   1.000
_cell.length_b   1.000
_cell.length_c   1.000
_cell.angle_alpha   90.00
_cell.angle_beta   90.00
_cell.angle_gamma   90.00
#
_symmetry.space_group_name_H-M   'P 1'
#
loop_
_entity.id
_entity.type
_entity.pdbx_description
1 polymer ?
#
loop_
_entity_poly.entity_id
_entity_poly.type
_entity_poly.pdbx_seq_one_letter_code
_entity_poly.pdbx_strand_id
1 'polypeptide(L)'
;MSSLRTFSTTRALRCHPWVDGSIKAGTMPMGGRENAATAGPAFNPTLPFFSLTGKTAVITGGARGLGLAMSKALVMSGSDLAIVDINKDEAKKQAGAIARLFSEAYPNQKSPKVTAHYADVSAKSEVDSAIAEILGQHSQITNLITCAGFCENADAIGFPPERIKRMLGVNVEGTYYFATGVAKHMIERQIPGTMVFIGSISGSIVNVPQPQALYNASKAAVRHLAASLAVEWANKDIRVNCLSPGYMLTEIAMDAQILVDNPGLKAEWESKIPQGKMGAPEELMGTVAFLSSDASRYITGQEIKVDGGYTLKMSVSKSCIVYPRKELASKRKEYFRDPFAEGSLPNGGFVLHDERFSQILGSNPTIKVIAEDSEPFAHEAGVYIPTTGDVYITSNHIRHGGKKHVRISRVFKDRTGYHVEQIEPGIALANGGVNYREGILFCEQGSLTGPGGLVYMKPQQPYETEMIIRDYHGRQFNSVNDVVIHNDGSIWFTDPAYGHEQGIRPLPQLPPQTYRYDPETGDIRAMDDSLTKPNGLCFSPDQLTLYITDTLGMAGDPHCPGIYSPAKAASIYAFDIITRHGAPFLANKRLFAFADIGIPDGIKCDTNGNVYSGCGDGVHVWSPGGTLIGKVYVPSGCANFCFGRGGEMFLLNEQKMWRAQLSPELKGDLLGL
;
A
#
# COMPACT_ATOMS: atom_id res chain seq x y z
N MET A 1 32.07 55.32 18.00
CA MET A 1 31.81 54.68 19.31
C MET A 1 30.96 53.45 19.03
N SER A 2 31.62 52.35 18.65
CA SER A 2 31.85 51.12 19.43
C SER A 2 30.77 50.07 19.16
N SER A 3 31.00 48.82 18.78
CA SER A 3 32.18 48.05 18.33
C SER A 3 31.70 46.60 18.08
N LEU A 4 32.16 45.97 16.98
CA LEU A 4 32.68 44.56 16.90
C LEU A 4 31.77 43.41 17.43
N ARG A 5 31.50 42.29 16.73
CA ARG A 5 32.39 41.41 15.95
C ARG A 5 31.64 40.50 14.95
N THR A 6 32.37 40.21 13.88
CA THR A 6 32.31 39.19 12.82
C THR A 6 32.38 37.73 13.37
N PHE A 7 32.03 36.64 12.66
CA PHE A 7 32.65 36.12 11.43
C PHE A 7 31.84 34.99 10.74
N SER A 8 32.09 34.90 9.42
CA SER A 8 31.72 33.88 8.44
C SER A 8 32.47 32.54 8.63
N THR A 9 31.84 31.42 8.24
CA THR A 9 32.56 30.20 7.80
C THR A 9 31.80 29.44 6.70
N THR A 10 32.34 29.51 5.48
CA THR A 10 32.22 28.49 4.43
C THR A 10 33.45 27.59 4.54
N ARG A 11 33.32 26.25 4.58
CA ARG A 11 34.48 25.36 4.48
C ARG A 11 34.19 24.14 3.61
N ALA A 12 34.85 24.12 2.46
CA ALA A 12 35.03 22.97 1.59
C ALA A 12 35.97 21.94 2.25
N LEU A 13 35.64 20.66 2.12
CA LEU A 13 36.49 19.54 2.51
C LEU A 13 37.50 19.23 1.41
N ARG A 14 38.80 19.33 1.73
CA ARG A 14 39.91 18.78 0.96
C ARG A 14 40.43 17.52 1.66
N CYS A 15 40.59 16.44 0.90
CA CYS A 15 41.33 15.23 1.27
C CYS A 15 42.85 15.45 1.17
N HIS A 16 43.63 14.76 2.02
CA HIS A 16 45.03 14.37 1.76
C HIS A 16 45.52 13.27 2.75
N PRO A 17 46.64 12.56 2.45
CA PRO A 17 46.78 11.10 2.58
C PRO A 17 47.99 10.63 3.43
N TRP A 18 48.03 9.35 3.85
CA TRP A 18 49.23 8.62 4.37
C TRP A 18 48.98 7.11 4.11
N VAL A 19 49.71 6.35 3.26
CA VAL A 19 51.13 5.95 3.12
C VAL A 19 51.59 4.88 4.14
N ASP A 20 51.67 3.64 3.60
CA ASP A 20 52.73 2.61 3.64
C ASP A 20 53.41 2.14 4.96
N GLY A 21 53.69 0.84 5.05
CA GLY A 21 54.45 0.25 6.17
C GLY A 21 54.36 -1.28 6.33
N SER A 22 55.17 -2.01 5.58
CA SER A 22 55.49 -3.45 5.73
C SER A 22 55.99 -3.88 7.11
N ILE A 23 55.63 -5.09 7.59
CA ILE A 23 56.41 -5.83 8.61
C ILE A 23 56.46 -7.33 8.28
N LYS A 24 57.70 -7.86 8.25
CA LYS A 24 58.09 -9.27 8.02
C LYS A 24 58.05 -10.11 9.31
N ALA A 25 57.94 -11.43 9.13
CA ALA A 25 57.96 -12.45 10.18
C ALA A 25 59.31 -12.65 10.90
N GLY A 26 59.26 -13.11 12.17
CA GLY A 26 60.41 -13.67 12.89
C GLY A 26 60.15 -14.06 14.37
N THR A 27 60.09 -15.39 14.62
CA THR A 27 60.58 -16.17 15.79
C THR A 27 60.21 -15.85 17.27
N MET A 28 59.65 -16.85 17.97
CA MET A 28 59.53 -17.03 19.45
C MET A 28 60.89 -17.39 20.13
N PRO A 29 61.08 -17.51 21.50
CA PRO A 29 60.07 -17.69 22.57
C PRO A 29 60.36 -17.10 24.00
N MET A 30 59.36 -17.32 24.89
CA MET A 30 59.36 -17.40 26.38
C MET A 30 59.55 -16.15 27.28
N GLY A 31 58.52 -15.90 28.11
CA GLY A 31 58.69 -15.44 29.50
C GLY A 31 57.94 -14.16 29.88
N GLY A 32 56.83 -14.28 30.63
CA GLY A 32 56.22 -13.15 31.33
C GLY A 32 54.69 -13.21 31.39
N ARG A 33 54.15 -13.65 32.52
CA ARG A 33 52.73 -13.49 32.87
C ARG A 33 52.49 -12.03 33.27
N GLU A 34 51.87 -11.23 32.41
CA GLU A 34 51.19 -9.99 32.82
C GLU A 34 49.87 -9.80 32.06
N ASN A 35 48.79 -9.76 32.85
CA ASN A 35 47.50 -9.11 32.63
C ASN A 35 46.92 -9.09 31.20
N ALA A 36 46.16 -10.13 30.87
CA ALA A 36 45.19 -10.10 29.78
C ALA A 36 44.01 -9.18 30.15
N ALA A 37 44.18 -7.88 29.92
CA ALA A 37 43.05 -6.99 29.70
C ALA A 37 42.35 -7.44 28.41
N THR A 38 41.04 -7.67 28.51
CA THR A 38 40.15 -8.09 27.44
C THR A 38 40.21 -7.14 26.25
N ALA A 39 40.98 -7.48 25.21
CA ALA A 39 40.81 -6.90 23.90
C ALA A 39 39.45 -7.39 23.34
N GLY A 40 38.48 -6.49 23.22
CA GLY A 40 37.24 -6.77 22.49
C GLY A 40 37.54 -7.21 21.05
N PRO A 41 36.62 -7.93 20.39
CA PRO A 41 36.90 -8.46 19.06
C PRO A 41 37.25 -7.33 18.09
N ALA A 42 38.44 -7.40 17.50
CA ALA A 42 38.84 -6.49 16.45
C ALA A 42 37.83 -6.62 15.30
N PHE A 43 37.07 -5.56 15.03
CA PHE A 43 36.14 -5.54 13.91
C PHE A 43 36.94 -5.42 12.60
N ASN A 44 36.94 -6.49 11.79
CA ASN A 44 37.46 -6.41 10.43
C ASN A 44 36.58 -5.44 9.62
N PRO A 45 37.16 -4.62 8.72
CA PRO A 45 36.38 -3.83 7.76
C PRO A 45 35.41 -4.71 6.96
N THR A 46 34.26 -4.17 6.59
CA THR A 46 33.19 -4.95 5.93
C THR A 46 33.53 -5.35 4.49
N LEU A 47 34.24 -4.49 3.74
CA LEU A 47 34.57 -4.72 2.32
C LEU A 47 35.36 -6.02 2.06
N PRO A 48 36.38 -6.39 2.86
CA PRO A 48 37.04 -7.69 2.74
C PRO A 48 36.12 -8.92 2.67
N PHE A 49 34.94 -8.89 3.29
CA PHE A 49 33.99 -10.03 3.24
C PHE A 49 33.36 -10.25 1.85
N PHE A 50 33.49 -9.30 0.92
CA PHE A 50 33.04 -9.43 -0.47
C PHE A 50 34.08 -10.09 -1.38
N SER A 51 35.30 -10.33 -0.90
CA SER A 51 36.35 -11.01 -1.67
C SER A 51 35.95 -12.46 -1.97
N LEU A 52 36.29 -12.91 -3.18
CA LEU A 52 36.18 -14.30 -3.63
C LEU A 52 37.55 -14.96 -3.82
N THR A 53 38.62 -14.36 -3.28
CA THR A 53 39.96 -14.96 -3.34
C THR A 53 39.95 -16.35 -2.70
N GLY A 54 40.49 -17.33 -3.43
CA GLY A 54 40.53 -18.73 -3.00
C GLY A 54 39.22 -19.51 -3.20
N LYS A 55 38.18 -18.87 -3.75
CA LYS A 55 36.95 -19.53 -4.18
C LYS A 55 37.07 -19.96 -5.64
N THR A 56 36.33 -21.02 -5.99
CA THR A 56 36.19 -21.49 -7.37
C THR A 56 34.72 -21.50 -7.73
N ALA A 57 34.35 -20.72 -8.74
CA ALA A 57 32.99 -20.60 -9.24
C ALA A 57 32.80 -21.39 -10.54
N VAL A 58 31.65 -22.02 -10.66
CA VAL A 58 31.12 -22.57 -11.92
C VAL A 58 29.95 -21.71 -12.35
N ILE A 59 29.92 -21.28 -13.60
CA ILE A 59 28.78 -20.55 -14.17
C ILE A 59 28.31 -21.20 -15.47
N THR A 60 27.03 -21.59 -15.51
CA THR A 60 26.40 -22.08 -16.74
C THR A 60 25.87 -20.92 -17.57
N GLY A 61 25.97 -20.97 -18.89
CA GLY A 61 25.59 -19.87 -19.77
C GLY A 61 26.50 -18.64 -19.66
N GLY A 62 27.75 -18.83 -19.21
CA GLY A 62 28.68 -17.75 -18.88
C GLY A 62 29.38 -17.10 -20.06
N ALA A 63 29.15 -17.54 -21.30
CA ALA A 63 29.84 -17.03 -22.48
C ALA A 63 29.22 -15.75 -23.07
N ARG A 64 28.00 -15.37 -22.68
CA ARG A 64 27.30 -14.19 -23.24
C ARG A 64 26.33 -13.54 -22.27
N GLY A 65 25.84 -12.35 -22.63
CA GLY A 65 24.76 -11.65 -21.93
C GLY A 65 24.99 -11.50 -20.42
N LEU A 66 23.97 -11.80 -19.62
CA LEU A 66 24.02 -11.69 -18.16
C LEU A 66 25.08 -12.62 -17.55
N GLY A 67 25.21 -13.84 -18.08
CA GLY A 67 26.20 -14.81 -17.62
C GLY A 67 27.62 -14.27 -17.76
N LEU A 68 27.94 -13.64 -18.89
CA LEU A 68 29.25 -13.02 -19.12
C LEU A 68 29.54 -11.85 -18.16
N ALA A 69 28.55 -10.99 -17.89
CA ALA A 69 28.71 -9.90 -16.92
C ALA A 69 28.98 -10.45 -15.50
N MET A 70 28.27 -11.49 -15.10
CA MET A 70 28.50 -12.16 -13.81
C MET A 70 29.83 -12.92 -13.77
N SER A 71 30.25 -13.57 -14.87
CA SER A 71 31.60 -14.16 -15.00
C SER A 71 32.69 -13.13 -14.73
N LYS A 72 32.59 -11.94 -15.32
CA LYS A 72 33.52 -10.82 -15.06
C LYS A 72 33.49 -10.43 -13.58
N ALA A 73 32.31 -10.31 -12.97
CA ALA A 73 32.17 -9.92 -11.56
C ALA A 73 32.89 -10.89 -10.62
N LEU A 74 32.72 -12.20 -10.84
CA LEU A 74 33.33 -13.25 -10.03
C LEU A 74 34.86 -13.19 -10.11
N VAL A 75 35.42 -13.06 -11.31
CA VAL A 75 36.88 -12.99 -11.51
C VAL A 75 37.45 -11.67 -10.99
N MET A 76 36.80 -10.53 -11.24
CA MET A 76 37.25 -9.23 -10.69
C MET A 76 37.20 -9.21 -9.16
N SER A 77 36.37 -10.05 -8.54
CA SER A 77 36.33 -10.23 -7.09
C SER A 77 37.34 -11.25 -6.56
N GLY A 78 38.15 -11.85 -7.44
CA GLY A 78 39.26 -12.76 -7.11
C GLY A 78 38.98 -14.26 -7.21
N SER A 79 37.81 -14.66 -7.72
CA SER A 79 37.45 -16.08 -7.89
C SER A 79 38.14 -16.71 -9.08
N ASP A 80 38.61 -17.96 -8.93
CA ASP A 80 38.80 -18.84 -10.08
C ASP A 80 37.43 -19.15 -10.70
N LEU A 81 37.38 -19.37 -12.02
CA LEU A 81 36.12 -19.50 -12.75
C LEU A 81 36.17 -20.62 -13.81
N ALA A 82 35.13 -21.46 -13.82
CA ALA A 82 34.82 -22.36 -14.91
C ALA A 82 33.54 -21.90 -15.61
N ILE A 83 33.69 -21.50 -16.88
CA ILE A 83 32.55 -21.13 -17.75
C ILE A 83 32.06 -22.40 -18.44
N VAL A 84 30.79 -22.74 -18.22
CA VAL A 84 30.11 -23.83 -18.94
C VAL A 84 29.13 -23.22 -19.94
N ASP A 85 29.26 -23.55 -21.22
CA ASP A 85 28.34 -23.08 -22.25
C ASP A 85 28.17 -24.12 -23.37
N ILE A 86 27.04 -24.05 -24.08
CA ILE A 86 26.81 -24.87 -25.27
C ILE A 86 27.72 -24.43 -26.43
N ASN A 87 28.16 -23.17 -26.45
CA ASN A 87 29.17 -22.67 -27.38
C ASN A 87 30.56 -22.67 -26.72
N LYS A 88 31.28 -23.80 -26.82
CA LYS A 88 32.61 -23.97 -26.20
C LYS A 88 33.64 -22.97 -26.70
N ASP A 89 33.58 -22.57 -27.97
CA ASP A 89 34.59 -21.69 -28.56
C ASP A 89 34.41 -20.24 -28.11
N GLU A 90 33.17 -19.75 -28.01
CA GLU A 90 32.91 -18.45 -27.39
C GLU A 90 33.27 -18.48 -25.90
N ALA A 91 32.97 -19.56 -25.18
CA ALA A 91 33.39 -19.71 -23.79
C ALA A 91 34.93 -19.64 -23.62
N LYS A 92 35.71 -20.29 -24.50
CA LYS A 92 37.19 -20.20 -24.50
C LYS A 92 37.68 -18.78 -24.76
N LYS A 93 37.09 -18.10 -25.75
CA LYS A 93 37.43 -16.71 -26.08
C LYS A 93 37.17 -15.78 -24.89
N GLN A 94 35.99 -15.90 -24.26
CA GLN A 94 35.64 -15.08 -23.10
C GLN A 94 36.49 -15.42 -21.88
N ALA A 95 36.81 -16.70 -21.63
CA ALA A 95 37.73 -17.10 -20.57
C ALA A 95 39.09 -16.39 -20.70
N GLY A 96 39.66 -16.38 -21.91
CA GLY A 96 40.90 -15.66 -22.19
C GLY A 96 40.78 -14.15 -22.02
N ALA A 97 39.67 -13.55 -22.47
CA ALA A 97 39.43 -12.11 -22.34
C ALA A 97 39.28 -11.67 -20.87
N ILE A 98 38.55 -12.43 -20.05
CA ILE A 98 38.34 -12.13 -18.63
C ILE A 98 39.66 -12.25 -17.85
N ALA A 99 40.47 -13.28 -18.13
CA ALA A 99 41.77 -13.44 -17.49
C ALA A 99 42.74 -12.29 -17.82
N ARG A 100 42.72 -11.81 -19.07
CA ARG A 100 43.50 -10.63 -19.49
C ARG A 100 43.02 -9.37 -18.78
N LEU A 101 41.71 -9.14 -18.77
CA LEU A 101 41.10 -7.99 -18.10
C LEU A 101 41.52 -7.90 -16.62
N PHE A 102 41.53 -9.03 -15.91
CA PHE A 102 41.99 -9.07 -14.50
C PHE A 102 43.46 -8.68 -14.38
N SER A 103 44.30 -9.26 -15.24
CA SER A 103 45.75 -9.05 -15.20
C SER A 103 46.12 -7.60 -15.52
N GLU A 104 45.36 -6.94 -16.41
CA GLU A 104 45.51 -5.52 -16.73
C GLU A 104 45.06 -4.61 -15.57
N ALA A 105 43.92 -4.94 -14.92
CA ALA A 105 43.40 -4.17 -13.80
C ALA A 105 44.20 -4.33 -12.51
N TYR A 106 44.80 -5.51 -12.29
CA TYR A 106 45.49 -5.90 -11.06
C TYR A 106 46.86 -6.56 -11.35
N PRO A 107 47.84 -5.82 -11.91
CA PRO A 107 49.10 -6.39 -12.40
C PRO A 107 49.98 -7.04 -11.32
N ASN A 108 49.78 -6.68 -10.05
CA ASN A 108 50.54 -7.20 -8.91
C ASN A 108 49.82 -8.33 -8.16
N GLN A 109 48.66 -8.78 -8.65
CA GLN A 109 47.91 -9.88 -8.05
C GLN A 109 48.05 -11.15 -8.89
N LYS A 110 47.98 -12.31 -8.24
CA LYS A 110 47.93 -13.59 -8.95
C LYS A 110 46.63 -13.66 -9.75
N SER A 111 46.74 -13.78 -11.07
CA SER A 111 45.57 -13.90 -11.95
C SER A 111 44.76 -15.15 -11.61
N PRO A 112 43.44 -15.05 -11.44
CA PRO A 112 42.58 -16.20 -11.27
C PRO A 112 42.61 -17.12 -12.49
N LYS A 113 42.46 -18.41 -12.25
CA LYS A 113 42.34 -19.42 -13.30
C LYS A 113 40.95 -19.36 -13.91
N VAL A 114 40.87 -19.13 -15.22
CA VAL A 114 39.60 -19.11 -15.97
C VAL A 114 39.62 -20.19 -17.05
N THR A 115 38.67 -21.12 -17.01
CA THR A 115 38.57 -22.25 -17.96
C THR A 115 37.21 -22.30 -18.65
N ALA A 116 37.13 -23.00 -19.77
CA ALA A 116 35.94 -23.11 -20.59
C ALA A 116 35.57 -24.58 -20.85
N HIS A 117 34.31 -24.91 -20.60
CA HIS A 117 33.75 -26.25 -20.62
C HIS A 117 32.48 -26.29 -21.47
N TYR A 118 32.18 -27.46 -22.01
CA TYR A 118 30.98 -27.70 -22.79
C TYR A 118 30.01 -28.57 -22.00
N ALA A 119 28.74 -28.20 -22.03
CA ALA A 119 27.63 -29.09 -21.70
C ALA A 119 26.34 -28.52 -22.31
N ASP A 120 25.52 -29.37 -22.92
CA ASP A 120 24.07 -29.14 -22.90
C ASP A 120 23.58 -29.39 -21.48
N VAL A 121 23.15 -28.32 -20.81
CA VAL A 121 22.71 -28.39 -19.42
C VAL A 121 21.48 -29.29 -19.23
N SER A 122 20.70 -29.53 -20.29
CA SER A 122 19.55 -30.45 -20.25
C SER A 122 19.95 -31.93 -20.33
N ALA A 123 21.21 -32.25 -20.64
CA ALA A 123 21.73 -33.61 -20.74
C ALA A 123 22.56 -33.98 -19.50
N LYS A 124 21.96 -34.73 -18.56
CA LYS A 124 22.60 -35.11 -17.28
C LYS A 124 24.01 -35.71 -17.42
N SER A 125 24.25 -36.57 -18.42
CA SER A 125 25.56 -37.18 -18.67
C SER A 125 26.64 -36.17 -19.06
N GLU A 126 26.26 -35.12 -19.80
CA GLU A 126 27.17 -34.05 -20.16
C GLU A 126 27.46 -33.14 -18.97
N VAL A 127 26.45 -32.85 -18.15
CA VAL A 127 26.63 -32.13 -16.88
C VAL A 127 27.62 -32.85 -15.97
N ASP A 128 27.48 -34.18 -15.81
CA ASP A 128 28.39 -35.00 -15.00
C ASP A 128 29.83 -34.97 -15.55
N SER A 129 29.96 -35.06 -16.89
CA SER A 129 31.26 -35.01 -17.56
C SER A 129 31.93 -33.63 -17.40
N ALA A 130 31.17 -32.55 -17.52
CA ALA A 130 31.67 -31.19 -17.34
C ALA A 130 32.11 -30.95 -15.89
N ILE A 131 31.33 -31.37 -14.89
CA ILE A 131 31.71 -31.26 -13.48
C ILE A 131 33.01 -32.04 -13.20
N ALA A 132 33.15 -33.25 -13.74
CA ALA A 132 34.38 -34.03 -13.60
C ALA A 132 35.60 -33.33 -14.25
N GLU A 133 35.44 -32.78 -15.46
CA GLU A 133 36.50 -32.01 -16.14
C GLU A 133 36.91 -30.77 -15.34
N ILE A 134 35.93 -30.03 -14.79
CA ILE A 134 36.16 -28.85 -13.95
C ILE A 134 36.95 -29.23 -12.71
N LEU A 135 36.57 -30.29 -12.01
CA LEU A 135 37.26 -30.76 -10.80
C LEU A 135 38.69 -31.21 -11.08
N GLY A 136 38.95 -31.80 -12.26
CA GLY A 136 40.29 -32.11 -12.72
C GLY A 136 41.16 -30.87 -12.94
N GLN A 137 40.57 -29.71 -13.22
CA GLN A 137 41.30 -28.46 -13.48
C GLN A 137 41.36 -27.51 -12.26
N HIS A 138 40.32 -27.42 -11.43
CA HIS A 138 40.20 -26.43 -10.36
C HIS A 138 40.30 -26.99 -8.94
N SER A 139 40.52 -28.29 -8.78
CA SER A 139 40.63 -29.01 -7.48
C SER A 139 39.35 -29.04 -6.62
N GLN A 140 38.56 -27.97 -6.57
CA GLN A 140 37.31 -27.85 -5.82
C GLN A 140 36.30 -26.93 -6.52
N ILE A 141 35.03 -26.99 -6.11
CA ILE A 141 33.99 -26.02 -6.49
C ILE A 141 33.33 -25.51 -5.21
N THR A 142 33.38 -24.21 -4.97
CA THR A 142 32.77 -23.56 -3.78
C THR A 142 31.53 -22.74 -4.14
N ASN A 143 31.41 -22.35 -5.42
CA ASN A 143 30.36 -21.45 -5.89
C ASN A 143 29.72 -22.01 -7.17
N LEU A 144 28.39 -22.02 -7.25
CA LEU A 144 27.65 -22.36 -8.46
C LEU A 144 26.69 -21.25 -8.85
N ILE A 145 26.73 -20.83 -10.11
CA ILE A 145 25.78 -19.89 -10.70
C ILE A 145 25.10 -20.56 -11.90
N THR A 146 23.78 -20.79 -11.82
CA THR A 146 23.02 -21.37 -12.93
C THR A 146 22.35 -20.25 -13.75
N CYS A 147 23.05 -19.79 -14.80
CA CYS A 147 22.57 -18.70 -15.66
C CYS A 147 22.10 -19.20 -17.05
N ALA A 148 22.41 -20.44 -17.44
CA ALA A 148 21.91 -21.01 -18.68
C ALA A 148 20.38 -21.02 -18.69
N GLY A 149 19.80 -20.42 -19.73
CA GLY A 149 18.36 -20.35 -19.90
C GLY A 149 17.97 -19.51 -21.10
N PHE A 150 16.74 -19.70 -21.57
CA PHE A 150 16.19 -18.90 -22.66
C PHE A 150 14.71 -18.61 -22.43
N CYS A 151 14.25 -17.54 -23.08
CA CYS A 151 12.87 -17.09 -23.11
C CYS A 151 12.33 -17.22 -24.53
N GLU A 152 11.05 -17.59 -24.66
CA GLU A 152 10.36 -17.66 -25.94
C GLU A 152 8.93 -17.17 -25.72
N ASN A 153 8.54 -16.12 -26.44
CA ASN A 153 7.20 -15.55 -26.36
C ASN A 153 6.36 -16.18 -27.46
N ALA A 154 5.26 -16.81 -27.08
CA ALA A 154 4.27 -17.37 -28.00
C ALA A 154 2.92 -17.50 -27.29
N ASP A 155 1.84 -17.44 -28.07
CA ASP A 155 0.50 -17.69 -27.57
C ASP A 155 0.42 -19.09 -26.93
N ALA A 156 -0.31 -19.20 -25.82
CA ALA A 156 -0.37 -20.44 -25.05
C ALA A 156 -1.01 -21.61 -25.82
N ILE A 157 -1.99 -21.33 -26.71
CA ILE A 157 -2.67 -22.35 -27.51
C ILE A 157 -1.74 -22.86 -28.62
N GLY A 158 -0.88 -21.99 -29.14
CA GLY A 158 0.03 -22.30 -30.25
C GLY A 158 1.44 -22.74 -29.85
N PHE A 159 1.75 -22.89 -28.55
CA PHE A 159 3.11 -23.15 -28.11
C PHE A 159 3.57 -24.58 -28.53
N PRO A 160 4.66 -24.73 -29.32
CA PRO A 160 5.02 -26.03 -29.88
C PRO A 160 5.45 -27.06 -28.81
N PRO A 161 4.88 -28.28 -28.78
CA PRO A 161 5.17 -29.28 -27.73
C PRO A 161 6.64 -29.64 -27.56
N GLU A 162 7.41 -29.71 -28.65
CA GLU A 162 8.85 -30.02 -28.61
C GLU A 162 9.67 -28.89 -27.95
N ARG A 163 9.20 -27.64 -28.06
CA ARG A 163 9.83 -26.48 -27.40
C ARG A 163 9.56 -26.46 -25.91
N ILE A 164 8.45 -27.05 -25.46
CA ILE A 164 8.12 -27.17 -24.02
C ILE A 164 9.21 -27.96 -23.30
N LYS A 165 9.50 -29.17 -23.80
CA LYS A 165 10.52 -30.04 -23.21
C LYS A 165 11.89 -29.36 -23.18
N ARG A 166 12.25 -28.67 -24.26
CA ARG A 166 13.52 -27.93 -24.34
C ARG A 166 13.61 -26.81 -23.29
N MET A 167 12.56 -26.01 -23.12
CA MET A 167 12.56 -24.90 -22.16
C MET A 167 12.67 -25.39 -20.72
N LEU A 168 11.88 -26.40 -20.35
CA LEU A 168 11.94 -26.98 -19.01
C LEU A 168 13.26 -27.71 -18.76
N GLY A 169 13.75 -28.46 -19.76
CA GLY A 169 15.04 -29.15 -19.69
C GLY A 169 16.21 -28.20 -19.47
N VAL A 170 16.25 -27.06 -20.16
CA VAL A 170 17.33 -26.08 -19.98
C VAL A 170 17.15 -25.26 -18.70
N ASN A 171 15.98 -24.62 -18.51
CA ASN A 171 15.79 -23.65 -17.43
C ASN A 171 15.71 -24.35 -16.06
N VAL A 172 14.99 -25.47 -15.96
CA VAL A 172 14.67 -26.13 -14.69
C VAL A 172 15.57 -27.33 -14.45
N GLU A 173 15.54 -28.33 -15.34
CA GLU A 173 16.30 -29.56 -15.14
C GLU A 173 17.81 -29.31 -15.13
N GLY A 174 18.32 -28.49 -16.06
CA GLY A 174 19.75 -28.15 -16.09
C GLY A 174 20.22 -27.40 -14.84
N THR A 175 19.38 -26.55 -14.26
CA THR A 175 19.65 -25.96 -12.94
C THR A 175 19.76 -27.04 -11.87
N TYR A 176 18.80 -27.97 -11.83
CA TYR A 176 18.77 -29.06 -10.87
C TYR A 176 19.97 -30.03 -11.01
N TYR A 177 20.34 -30.40 -12.24
CA TYR A 177 21.45 -31.30 -12.52
C TYR A 177 22.80 -30.72 -12.07
N PHE A 178 23.07 -29.45 -12.40
CA PHE A 178 24.28 -28.79 -11.90
C PHE A 178 24.27 -28.63 -10.38
N ALA A 179 23.13 -28.20 -9.80
CA ALA A 179 23.02 -28.01 -8.35
C ALA A 179 23.30 -29.30 -7.58
N THR A 180 22.67 -30.41 -7.94
CA THR A 180 22.87 -31.72 -7.28
C THR A 180 24.26 -32.30 -7.52
N GLY A 181 24.82 -32.15 -8.73
CA GLY A 181 26.18 -32.61 -9.02
C GLY A 181 27.25 -31.87 -8.22
N VAL A 182 27.12 -30.54 -8.11
CA VAL A 182 28.03 -29.70 -7.31
C VAL A 182 27.80 -29.90 -5.81
N ALA A 183 26.54 -29.98 -5.35
CA ALA A 183 26.23 -30.25 -3.95
C ALA A 183 26.82 -31.59 -3.50
N LYS A 184 26.72 -32.63 -4.33
CA LYS A 184 27.33 -33.94 -4.05
C LYS A 184 28.83 -33.80 -3.79
N HIS A 185 29.55 -33.08 -4.65
CA HIS A 185 30.98 -32.78 -4.46
C HIS A 185 31.27 -32.04 -3.15
N MET A 186 30.51 -30.97 -2.86
CA MET A 186 30.68 -30.16 -1.64
C MET A 186 30.44 -31.00 -0.38
N ILE A 187 29.38 -31.82 -0.37
CA ILE A 187 28.99 -32.67 0.76
C ILE A 187 30.03 -33.77 1.00
N GLU A 188 30.44 -34.49 -0.05
CA GLU A 188 31.42 -35.59 0.06
C GLU A 188 32.78 -35.10 0.56
N ARG A 189 33.14 -33.85 0.27
CA ARG A 189 34.41 -33.24 0.70
C ARG A 189 34.28 -32.34 1.94
N GLN A 190 33.08 -32.17 2.48
CA GLN A 190 32.78 -31.30 3.62
C GLN A 190 33.25 -29.86 3.40
N ILE A 191 33.04 -29.34 2.20
CA ILE A 191 33.41 -27.97 1.82
C ILE A 191 32.15 -27.09 1.87
N PRO A 192 32.15 -25.99 2.64
CA PRO A 192 31.04 -25.05 2.64
C PRO A 192 30.92 -24.36 1.28
N GLY A 193 29.69 -24.07 0.84
CA GLY A 193 29.43 -23.58 -0.50
C GLY A 193 28.26 -22.60 -0.61
N THR A 194 28.15 -21.96 -1.76
CA THR A 194 27.02 -21.10 -2.09
C THR A 194 26.58 -21.28 -3.53
N MET A 195 25.28 -21.23 -3.76
CA MET A 195 24.66 -21.36 -5.06
C MET A 195 23.74 -20.19 -5.33
N VAL A 196 23.80 -19.65 -6.55
CA VAL A 196 22.94 -18.56 -7.02
C VAL A 196 22.23 -19.01 -8.29
N PHE A 197 20.92 -19.21 -8.21
CA PHE A 197 20.12 -19.55 -9.37
C PHE A 197 19.57 -18.28 -10.01
N ILE A 198 19.74 -18.15 -11.33
CA ILE A 198 19.25 -16.98 -12.05
C ILE A 198 17.78 -17.21 -12.41
N GLY A 199 16.92 -16.61 -11.60
CA GLY A 199 15.48 -16.55 -11.81
C GLY A 199 15.09 -15.52 -12.87
N SER A 200 14.00 -14.81 -12.60
CA SER A 200 13.50 -13.67 -13.35
C SER A 200 12.34 -13.08 -12.55
N ILE A 201 12.09 -11.77 -12.66
CA ILE A 201 10.83 -11.20 -12.18
C ILE A 201 9.61 -11.94 -12.74
N SER A 202 9.71 -12.51 -13.94
CA SER A 202 8.68 -13.33 -14.58
C SER A 202 8.32 -14.61 -13.80
N GLY A 203 9.19 -15.06 -12.89
CA GLY A 203 8.87 -16.15 -11.95
C GLY A 203 8.09 -15.70 -10.71
N SER A 204 7.83 -14.39 -10.58
CA SER A 204 7.21 -13.73 -9.43
C SER A 204 6.00 -12.88 -9.82
N ILE A 205 5.87 -12.50 -11.11
CA ILE A 205 4.75 -11.71 -11.64
C ILE A 205 4.34 -12.21 -13.03
N VAL A 206 3.17 -11.77 -13.50
CA VAL A 206 2.72 -11.96 -14.89
C VAL A 206 3.08 -10.70 -15.70
N ASN A 207 4.02 -10.82 -16.63
CA ASN A 207 4.41 -9.72 -17.51
C ASN A 207 3.34 -9.47 -18.59
N VAL A 208 2.66 -8.32 -18.55
CA VAL A 208 1.68 -7.89 -19.55
C VAL A 208 2.30 -6.78 -20.42
N PRO A 209 2.17 -6.83 -21.77
CA PRO A 209 1.32 -7.73 -22.57
C PRO A 209 2.01 -8.99 -23.13
N GLN A 210 3.10 -9.48 -22.53
CA GLN A 210 3.92 -10.53 -23.13
C GLN A 210 3.31 -11.94 -22.98
N PRO A 211 3.01 -12.66 -24.09
CA PRO A 211 2.54 -14.04 -24.01
C PRO A 211 3.74 -14.98 -23.77
N GLN A 212 3.97 -15.37 -22.52
CA GLN A 212 5.13 -16.17 -22.12
C GLN A 212 4.85 -17.09 -20.91
N ALA A 213 3.64 -17.66 -20.86
CA ALA A 213 3.16 -18.43 -19.70
C ALA A 213 4.13 -19.55 -19.26
N LEU A 214 4.68 -20.31 -20.21
CA LEU A 214 5.61 -21.40 -19.91
C LEU A 214 6.96 -20.90 -19.36
N TYR A 215 7.47 -19.79 -19.89
CA TYR A 215 8.70 -19.19 -19.37
C TYR A 215 8.53 -18.73 -17.93
N ASN A 216 7.41 -18.05 -17.63
CA ASN A 216 7.05 -17.63 -16.27
C ASN A 216 7.00 -18.85 -15.32
N ALA A 217 6.35 -19.94 -15.75
CA ALA A 217 6.30 -21.17 -14.98
C ALA A 217 7.70 -21.77 -14.74
N SER A 218 8.56 -21.81 -15.76
CA SER A 218 9.93 -22.32 -15.63
C SER A 218 10.77 -21.50 -14.63
N LYS A 219 10.63 -20.17 -14.63
CA LYS A 219 11.35 -19.29 -13.70
C LYS A 219 10.77 -19.31 -12.29
N ALA A 220 9.46 -19.51 -12.14
CA ALA A 220 8.83 -19.78 -10.85
C ALA A 220 9.35 -21.10 -10.25
N ALA A 221 9.51 -22.14 -11.08
CA ALA A 221 10.09 -23.42 -10.66
C ALA A 221 11.55 -23.25 -10.18
N VAL A 222 12.39 -22.51 -10.92
CA VAL A 222 13.78 -22.21 -10.49
C VAL A 222 13.83 -21.45 -9.16
N ARG A 223 12.96 -20.43 -9.00
CA ARG A 223 12.87 -19.65 -7.76
C ARG A 223 12.49 -20.54 -6.57
N HIS A 224 11.48 -21.39 -6.75
CA HIS A 224 11.04 -22.28 -5.68
C HIS A 224 12.06 -23.38 -5.40
N LEU A 225 12.73 -23.90 -6.43
CA LEU A 225 13.82 -24.87 -6.30
C LEU A 225 14.96 -24.31 -5.44
N ALA A 226 15.34 -23.03 -5.61
CA ALA A 226 16.34 -22.40 -4.75
C ALA A 226 15.94 -22.42 -3.27
N ALA A 227 14.67 -22.11 -2.97
CA ALA A 227 14.14 -22.13 -1.61
C ALA A 227 14.11 -23.55 -1.02
N SER A 228 13.70 -24.56 -1.78
CA SER A 228 13.69 -25.95 -1.31
C SER A 228 15.10 -26.46 -0.99
N LEU A 229 16.05 -26.26 -1.92
CA LEU A 229 17.43 -26.71 -1.74
C LEU A 229 18.17 -25.95 -0.63
N ALA A 230 17.80 -24.68 -0.39
CA ALA A 230 18.30 -23.92 0.75
C ALA A 230 17.97 -24.58 2.09
N VAL A 231 16.76 -25.14 2.22
CA VAL A 231 16.33 -25.85 3.43
C VAL A 231 17.02 -27.21 3.52
N GLU A 232 17.05 -27.97 2.43
CA GLU A 232 17.64 -29.31 2.40
C GLU A 232 19.14 -29.32 2.73
N TRP A 233 19.89 -28.29 2.32
CA TRP A 233 21.34 -28.26 2.46
C TRP A 233 21.86 -27.26 3.50
N ALA A 234 20.99 -26.61 4.26
CA ALA A 234 21.38 -25.69 5.34
C ALA A 234 22.32 -26.35 6.35
N ASN A 235 22.04 -27.60 6.73
CA ASN A 235 22.88 -28.38 7.67
C ASN A 235 24.17 -28.95 7.04
N LYS A 236 24.42 -28.66 5.76
CA LYS A 236 25.63 -29.05 5.02
C LYS A 236 26.54 -27.85 4.73
N ASP A 237 26.26 -26.70 5.34
CA ASP A 237 26.94 -25.44 5.08
C ASP A 237 26.89 -25.00 3.60
N ILE A 238 25.81 -25.35 2.91
CA ILE A 238 25.54 -24.92 1.53
C ILE A 238 24.35 -23.96 1.55
N ARG A 239 24.58 -22.75 1.04
CA ARG A 239 23.53 -21.74 0.89
C ARG A 239 23.02 -21.73 -0.54
N VAL A 240 21.72 -21.55 -0.73
CA VAL A 240 21.12 -21.46 -2.06
C VAL A 240 20.21 -20.24 -2.11
N ASN A 241 20.43 -19.34 -3.06
CA ASN A 241 19.61 -18.14 -3.25
C ASN A 241 19.21 -17.99 -4.72
N CYS A 242 18.17 -17.20 -4.97
CA CYS A 242 17.72 -16.84 -6.30
C CYS A 242 18.04 -15.36 -6.57
N LEU A 243 18.60 -15.06 -7.74
CA LEU A 243 18.75 -13.71 -8.26
C LEU A 243 17.78 -13.54 -9.43
N SER A 244 16.84 -12.61 -9.31
CA SER A 244 15.77 -12.37 -10.30
C SER A 244 15.95 -11.01 -10.98
N PRO A 245 16.55 -10.96 -12.19
CA PRO A 245 16.64 -9.75 -12.98
C PRO A 245 15.28 -9.26 -13.48
N GLY A 246 15.14 -7.93 -13.62
CA GLY A 246 14.08 -7.29 -14.38
C GLY A 246 14.36 -7.24 -15.89
N TYR A 247 13.81 -6.25 -16.58
CA TYR A 247 14.15 -5.99 -17.99
C TYR A 247 15.58 -5.51 -18.12
N MET A 248 16.43 -6.31 -18.77
CA MET A 248 17.86 -6.04 -18.95
C MET A 248 18.21 -5.79 -20.42
N LEU A 249 19.09 -4.82 -20.65
CA LEU A 249 19.68 -4.49 -21.94
C LEU A 249 20.74 -5.53 -22.32
N THR A 250 20.31 -6.66 -22.87
CA THR A 250 21.22 -7.67 -23.42
C THR A 250 21.17 -7.66 -24.94
N GLU A 251 22.25 -8.11 -25.60
CA GLU A 251 22.28 -8.29 -27.07
C GLU A 251 21.06 -9.11 -27.54
N ILE A 252 20.72 -10.20 -26.84
CA ILE A 252 19.54 -11.04 -27.13
C ILE A 252 18.23 -10.28 -26.95
N ALA A 253 18.11 -9.41 -25.94
CA ALA A 253 16.90 -8.63 -25.72
C ALA A 253 16.76 -7.47 -26.72
N MET A 254 17.87 -6.90 -27.19
CA MET A 254 17.90 -5.84 -28.20
C MET A 254 17.66 -6.36 -29.62
N ASP A 255 18.16 -7.56 -29.94
CA ASP A 255 17.93 -8.27 -31.20
C ASP A 255 16.65 -9.13 -31.19
N ALA A 256 15.93 -9.18 -30.06
CA ALA A 256 14.69 -9.91 -29.99
C ALA A 256 13.72 -9.35 -31.03
N GLN A 257 13.23 -10.22 -31.91
CA GLN A 257 12.23 -9.94 -32.94
C GLN A 257 11.06 -9.09 -32.39
N ILE A 258 10.74 -9.26 -31.10
CA ILE A 258 9.74 -8.49 -30.35
C ILE A 258 9.99 -6.97 -30.33
N LEU A 259 11.23 -6.49 -30.16
CA LEU A 259 11.52 -5.04 -30.18
C LEU A 259 11.58 -4.50 -31.62
N VAL A 260 11.96 -5.35 -32.59
CA VAL A 260 11.92 -5.03 -34.02
C VAL A 260 10.47 -4.89 -34.50
N ASP A 261 9.61 -5.83 -34.11
CA ASP A 261 8.18 -5.86 -34.46
C ASP A 261 7.38 -4.82 -33.68
N ASN A 262 7.91 -4.32 -32.56
CA ASN A 262 7.19 -3.46 -31.63
C ASN A 262 8.10 -2.35 -31.04
N PRO A 263 8.47 -1.33 -31.85
CA PRO A 263 9.44 -0.32 -31.46
C PRO A 263 9.02 0.53 -30.23
N GLY A 264 7.72 0.60 -29.93
CA GLY A 264 7.20 1.29 -28.74
C GLY A 264 7.33 0.50 -27.43
N LEU A 265 7.59 -0.82 -27.49
CA LEU A 265 7.53 -1.71 -26.34
C LEU A 265 8.64 -1.44 -25.33
N LYS A 266 9.82 -0.99 -25.79
CA LYS A 266 10.90 -0.56 -24.91
C LYS A 266 10.46 0.61 -24.03
N ALA A 267 9.90 1.65 -24.64
CA ALA A 267 9.39 2.82 -23.91
C ALA A 267 8.25 2.43 -22.96
N GLU A 268 7.41 1.48 -23.36
CA GLU A 268 6.36 0.93 -22.48
C GLU A 268 6.97 0.23 -21.26
N TRP A 269 7.99 -0.60 -21.41
CA TRP A 269 8.69 -1.23 -20.28
C TRP A 269 9.37 -0.19 -19.40
N GLU A 270 10.11 0.75 -19.97
CA GLU A 270 10.79 1.83 -19.22
C GLU A 270 9.79 2.67 -18.41
N SER A 271 8.61 2.98 -18.97
CA SER A 271 7.53 3.69 -18.25
C SER A 271 6.95 2.92 -17.05
N LYS A 272 7.16 1.59 -17.02
CA LYS A 272 6.73 0.72 -15.93
C LYS A 272 7.83 0.48 -14.90
N ILE A 273 9.07 0.88 -15.16
CA ILE A 273 10.21 0.76 -14.24
C ILE A 273 10.34 2.07 -13.44
N PRO A 274 10.22 2.08 -12.11
CA PRO A 274 10.38 3.28 -11.30
C PRO A 274 11.72 4.02 -11.48
N GLN A 275 12.83 3.30 -11.71
CA GLN A 275 14.11 3.91 -12.07
C GLN A 275 14.15 4.52 -13.49
N GLY A 276 13.07 4.38 -14.27
CA GLY A 276 12.89 5.03 -15.58
C GLY A 276 13.74 4.47 -16.72
N LYS A 277 14.45 3.36 -16.50
CA LYS A 277 15.33 2.73 -17.49
C LYS A 277 15.36 1.22 -17.33
N MET A 278 15.62 0.50 -18.41
CA MET A 278 16.03 -0.90 -18.34
C MET A 278 17.41 -1.02 -17.67
N GLY A 279 17.66 -2.14 -16.98
CA GLY A 279 18.94 -2.37 -16.32
C GLY A 279 20.04 -2.75 -17.32
N ALA A 280 21.27 -2.37 -17.05
CA ALA A 280 22.44 -2.89 -17.76
C ALA A 280 22.89 -4.22 -17.11
N PRO A 281 23.47 -5.18 -17.85
CA PRO A 281 23.98 -6.43 -17.27
C PRO A 281 24.95 -6.22 -16.10
N GLU A 282 25.71 -5.13 -16.12
CA GLU A 282 26.66 -4.72 -15.09
C GLU A 282 26.00 -4.46 -13.73
N GLU A 283 24.72 -4.08 -13.72
CA GLU A 283 23.94 -3.83 -12.49
C GLU A 283 23.74 -5.14 -11.67
N LEU A 284 23.95 -6.32 -12.27
CA LEU A 284 23.91 -7.61 -11.57
C LEU A 284 25.24 -7.97 -10.89
N MET A 285 26.35 -7.33 -11.26
CA MET A 285 27.70 -7.71 -10.82
C MET A 285 27.87 -7.63 -9.30
N GLY A 286 27.37 -6.55 -8.68
CA GLY A 286 27.45 -6.37 -7.23
C GLY A 286 26.65 -7.44 -6.48
N THR A 287 25.45 -7.76 -6.97
CA THR A 287 24.56 -8.72 -6.30
C THR A 287 25.08 -10.16 -6.41
N VAL A 288 25.60 -10.57 -7.57
CA VAL A 288 26.18 -11.92 -7.72
C VAL A 288 27.44 -12.08 -6.86
N ALA A 289 28.30 -11.06 -6.78
CA ALA A 289 29.49 -11.07 -5.93
C ALA A 289 29.10 -11.15 -4.45
N PHE A 290 28.12 -10.36 -4.01
CA PHE A 290 27.57 -10.41 -2.66
C PHE A 290 27.07 -11.80 -2.27
N LEU A 291 26.18 -12.39 -3.06
CA LEU A 291 25.60 -13.72 -2.79
C LEU A 291 26.64 -14.84 -2.86
N SER A 292 27.72 -14.63 -3.63
CA SER A 292 28.85 -15.55 -3.77
C SER A 292 29.88 -15.45 -2.64
N SER A 293 29.85 -14.39 -1.84
CA SER A 293 30.88 -14.07 -0.84
C SER A 293 30.44 -14.37 0.60
N ASP A 294 31.38 -14.26 1.54
CA ASP A 294 31.12 -14.43 2.96
C ASP A 294 30.30 -13.26 3.58
N ALA A 295 30.15 -12.15 2.83
CA ALA A 295 29.26 -11.05 3.19
C ALA A 295 27.78 -11.47 3.29
N SER A 296 27.39 -12.56 2.62
CA SER A 296 26.02 -13.11 2.65
C SER A 296 25.90 -14.40 3.47
N ARG A 297 26.82 -14.67 4.41
CA ARG A 297 26.91 -15.96 5.15
C ARG A 297 25.63 -16.42 5.88
N TYR A 298 24.71 -15.52 6.18
CA TYR A 298 23.43 -15.84 6.84
C TYR A 298 22.21 -15.67 5.92
N ILE A 299 22.44 -15.55 4.61
CA ILE A 299 21.39 -15.42 3.60
C ILE A 299 21.31 -16.73 2.82
N THR A 300 20.18 -17.42 2.98
CA THR A 300 19.81 -18.62 2.22
C THR A 300 18.29 -18.63 2.00
N GLY A 301 17.84 -19.23 0.90
CA GLY A 301 16.43 -19.31 0.51
C GLY A 301 15.80 -18.01 0.04
N GLN A 302 16.58 -16.95 -0.15
CA GLN A 302 16.06 -15.63 -0.54
C GLN A 302 16.01 -15.46 -2.06
N GLU A 303 15.00 -14.73 -2.53
CA GLU A 303 14.97 -14.15 -3.88
C GLU A 303 15.37 -12.68 -3.81
N ILE A 304 16.46 -12.32 -4.46
CA ILE A 304 16.88 -10.93 -4.63
C ILE A 304 16.45 -10.45 -6.01
N LYS A 305 15.53 -9.49 -6.06
CA LYS A 305 15.06 -8.87 -7.31
C LYS A 305 15.94 -7.67 -7.65
N VAL A 306 16.45 -7.63 -8.89
CA VAL A 306 17.22 -6.51 -9.44
C VAL A 306 16.49 -6.00 -10.67
N ASP A 307 15.47 -5.18 -10.45
CA ASP A 307 14.47 -4.85 -11.47
C ASP A 307 14.10 -3.36 -11.57
N GLY A 308 14.88 -2.49 -10.91
CA GLY A 308 14.61 -1.05 -10.88
C GLY A 308 13.28 -0.66 -10.23
N GLY A 309 12.68 -1.55 -9.41
CA GLY A 309 11.39 -1.37 -8.75
C GLY A 309 10.20 -1.86 -9.56
N TYR A 310 10.40 -2.53 -10.70
CA TYR A 310 9.32 -2.93 -11.61
C TYR A 310 8.24 -3.76 -10.91
N THR A 311 8.64 -4.75 -10.10
CA THR A 311 7.70 -5.65 -9.40
C THR A 311 7.00 -5.01 -8.21
N LEU A 312 7.41 -3.81 -7.79
CA LEU A 312 6.79 -3.07 -6.68
C LEU A 312 5.62 -2.19 -7.14
N LYS A 313 5.43 -2.02 -8.46
CA LYS A 313 4.32 -1.24 -8.98
C LYS A 313 3.02 -1.99 -8.69
N MET A 314 2.31 -1.57 -7.64
CA MET A 314 0.89 -1.84 -7.52
C MET A 314 0.24 -1.32 -8.80
N SER A 315 -0.40 -2.22 -9.54
CA SER A 315 -1.26 -1.84 -10.65
C SER A 315 -2.42 -1.05 -10.07
N VAL A 316 -2.26 0.26 -10.04
CA VAL A 316 -3.37 1.18 -9.83
C VAL A 316 -4.23 1.04 -11.08
N SER A 317 -5.38 0.38 -10.93
CA SER A 317 -6.43 0.31 -11.94
C SER A 317 -6.66 1.71 -12.53
N LYS A 318 -6.93 1.81 -13.84
CA LYS A 318 -7.25 3.07 -14.56
C LYS A 318 -8.43 3.85 -13.96
N SER A 319 -9.11 3.32 -12.93
CA SER A 319 -10.12 4.00 -12.12
C SER A 319 -9.57 4.82 -10.94
N CYS A 320 -8.25 4.84 -10.71
CA CYS A 320 -7.65 5.53 -9.58
C CYS A 320 -6.61 6.54 -10.09
N ILE A 321 -7.01 7.81 -10.14
CA ILE A 321 -6.11 8.92 -10.47
C ILE A 321 -5.55 9.47 -9.16
N VAL A 322 -4.37 8.98 -8.79
CA VAL A 322 -3.63 9.45 -7.62
C VAL A 322 -2.91 10.74 -7.98
N TYR A 323 -3.34 11.88 -7.45
CA TYR A 323 -2.61 13.15 -7.58
C TYR A 323 -1.66 13.34 -6.39
N PRO A 324 -0.33 13.31 -6.56
CA PRO A 324 0.59 13.56 -5.48
C PRO A 324 0.48 15.01 -4.97
N ARG A 325 0.58 15.20 -3.65
CA ARG A 325 0.52 16.51 -2.96
C ARG A 325 1.34 17.63 -3.63
N LYS A 326 2.53 17.32 -4.18
CA LYS A 326 3.40 18.30 -4.85
C LYS A 326 2.84 18.81 -6.17
N GLU A 327 2.14 17.97 -6.92
CA GLU A 327 1.52 18.35 -8.20
C GLU A 327 0.23 19.15 -8.00
N LEU A 328 -0.55 18.83 -6.96
CA LEU A 328 -1.70 19.64 -6.56
C LEU A 328 -1.28 21.03 -6.07
N ALA A 329 -0.17 21.11 -5.32
CA ALA A 329 0.35 22.38 -4.81
C ALA A 329 0.79 23.34 -5.92
N SER A 330 1.41 22.83 -7.01
CA SER A 330 1.84 23.64 -8.15
C SER A 330 0.67 24.09 -9.04
N LYS A 331 -0.42 23.32 -9.08
CA LYS A 331 -1.65 23.64 -9.85
C LYS A 331 -2.75 24.35 -9.04
N ARG A 332 -2.48 24.78 -7.79
CA ARG A 332 -3.46 25.45 -6.91
C ARG A 332 -4.24 26.58 -7.60
N LYS A 333 -3.58 27.42 -8.43
CA LYS A 333 -4.25 28.53 -9.14
C LYS A 333 -5.29 28.07 -10.18
N GLU A 334 -5.17 26.87 -10.73
CA GLU A 334 -6.13 26.31 -11.70
C GLU A 334 -7.32 25.67 -10.97
N TYR A 335 -7.08 24.96 -9.87
CA TYR A 335 -8.14 24.33 -9.05
C TYR A 335 -9.04 25.34 -8.30
N PHE A 336 -8.50 26.49 -7.87
CA PHE A 336 -9.27 27.50 -7.12
C PHE A 336 -10.04 28.48 -8.01
N ARG A 337 -9.88 28.43 -9.34
CA ARG A 337 -10.57 29.36 -10.26
C ARG A 337 -12.01 28.96 -10.59
N ASP A 338 -12.31 27.67 -10.46
CA ASP A 338 -13.65 27.15 -10.68
C ASP A 338 -13.78 25.78 -9.98
N PRO A 339 -14.36 25.72 -8.77
CA PRO A 339 -14.61 24.44 -8.09
C PRO A 339 -15.62 23.54 -8.83
N PHE A 340 -16.23 24.04 -9.92
CA PHE A 340 -17.15 23.33 -10.80
C PHE A 340 -16.67 23.24 -12.26
N ALA A 341 -15.41 23.58 -12.57
CA ALA A 341 -14.90 23.44 -13.93
C ALA A 341 -14.99 21.96 -14.32
N GLU A 342 -15.71 21.70 -15.42
CA GLU A 342 -16.07 20.40 -16.02
C GLU A 342 -14.87 19.48 -16.40
N GLY A 343 -13.69 19.65 -15.79
CA GLY A 343 -12.47 18.89 -16.06
C GLY A 343 -11.88 18.08 -14.89
N SER A 344 -12.42 18.17 -13.66
CA SER A 344 -11.94 17.39 -12.50
C SER A 344 -12.69 16.06 -12.36
N LEU A 345 -12.05 14.96 -12.77
CA LEU A 345 -12.45 13.55 -12.53
C LEU A 345 -13.96 13.24 -12.77
N PRO A 346 -14.44 13.09 -14.02
CA PRO A 346 -15.88 12.92 -14.30
C PRO A 346 -16.54 11.67 -13.68
N ASN A 347 -15.77 10.65 -13.25
CA ASN A 347 -16.28 9.33 -12.86
C ASN A 347 -16.03 8.93 -11.39
N GLY A 348 -15.74 9.89 -10.50
CA GLY A 348 -15.32 9.59 -9.12
C GLY A 348 -13.88 9.09 -9.04
N GLY A 349 -13.27 9.08 -7.85
CA GLY A 349 -11.88 8.64 -7.68
C GLY A 349 -11.31 8.82 -6.28
N PHE A 350 -9.98 8.83 -6.19
CA PHE A 350 -9.25 8.95 -4.91
C PHE A 350 -8.13 9.98 -5.04
N VAL A 351 -8.11 10.97 -4.16
CA VAL A 351 -7.10 12.03 -4.13
C VAL A 351 -6.14 11.78 -2.97
N LEU A 352 -4.84 11.68 -3.26
CA LEU A 352 -3.81 11.35 -2.27
C LEU A 352 -3.06 12.62 -1.83
N HIS A 353 -3.31 13.09 -0.62
CA HIS A 353 -2.57 14.22 -0.05
C HIS A 353 -1.34 13.77 0.76
N ASP A 354 -1.33 12.54 1.24
CA ASP A 354 -0.28 11.97 2.09
C ASP A 354 -0.16 10.45 1.87
N GLU A 355 1.04 9.89 1.98
CA GLU A 355 1.28 8.46 1.76
C GLU A 355 0.49 7.57 2.73
N ARG A 356 0.14 8.05 3.93
CA ARG A 356 -0.70 7.31 4.88
C ARG A 356 -2.06 6.92 4.29
N PHE A 357 -2.61 7.73 3.37
CA PHE A 357 -3.87 7.41 2.72
C PHE A 357 -3.76 6.19 1.79
N SER A 358 -2.56 5.83 1.31
CA SER A 358 -2.37 4.61 0.52
C SER A 358 -2.69 3.33 1.30
N GLN A 359 -2.49 3.33 2.63
CA GLN A 359 -2.85 2.21 3.50
C GLN A 359 -4.36 2.03 3.60
N ILE A 360 -5.10 3.14 3.64
CA ILE A 360 -6.57 3.16 3.62
C ILE A 360 -7.08 2.65 2.26
N LEU A 361 -6.48 3.08 1.16
CA LEU A 361 -6.88 2.67 -0.19
C LEU A 361 -6.61 1.19 -0.47
N GLY A 362 -5.52 0.64 0.05
CA GLY A 362 -5.07 -0.72 -0.27
C GLY A 362 -4.55 -0.83 -1.72
N SER A 363 -4.45 -2.06 -2.23
CA SER A 363 -3.76 -2.33 -3.49
C SER A 363 -4.59 -2.08 -4.76
N ASN A 364 -5.92 -2.15 -4.67
CA ASN A 364 -6.80 -2.01 -5.82
C ASN A 364 -8.14 -1.34 -5.45
N PRO A 365 -8.12 -0.05 -5.07
CA PRO A 365 -9.33 0.64 -4.69
C PRO A 365 -10.24 0.86 -5.91
N THR A 366 -11.56 0.70 -5.73
CA THR A 366 -12.55 0.95 -6.79
C THR A 366 -13.68 1.82 -6.26
N ILE A 367 -14.32 2.57 -7.14
CA ILE A 367 -15.50 3.37 -6.81
C ILE A 367 -16.50 3.28 -7.96
N LYS A 368 -17.80 3.15 -7.64
CA LYS A 368 -18.88 3.09 -8.63
C LYS A 368 -20.21 3.54 -8.04
N VAL A 369 -21.08 4.05 -8.90
CA VAL A 369 -22.51 4.23 -8.58
C VAL A 369 -23.15 2.85 -8.45
N ILE A 370 -23.97 2.65 -7.41
CA ILE A 370 -24.71 1.41 -7.16
C ILE A 370 -26.22 1.60 -7.23
N ALA A 371 -26.71 2.83 -7.06
CA ALA A 371 -28.11 3.19 -7.23
C ALA A 371 -28.22 4.68 -7.62
N GLU A 372 -29.25 5.01 -8.38
CA GLU A 372 -29.55 6.37 -8.85
C GLU A 372 -31.07 6.56 -8.92
N ASP A 373 -31.55 7.74 -8.54
CA ASP A 373 -32.95 8.13 -8.57
C ASP A 373 -33.05 9.61 -9.00
N SER A 374 -34.20 10.00 -9.56
CA SER A 374 -34.52 11.40 -9.84
C SER A 374 -34.66 12.25 -8.57
N GLU A 375 -35.06 11.63 -7.46
CA GLU A 375 -35.18 12.27 -6.16
C GLU A 375 -33.87 12.16 -5.35
N PRO A 376 -33.56 13.12 -4.46
CA PRO A 376 -32.35 13.09 -3.62
C PRO A 376 -32.47 12.06 -2.49
N PHE A 377 -32.51 10.78 -2.84
CA PHE A 377 -32.83 9.69 -1.92
C PHE A 377 -31.71 9.27 -0.97
N ALA A 378 -30.46 9.62 -1.29
CA ALA A 378 -29.28 9.24 -0.53
C ALA A 378 -28.65 10.49 0.07
N HIS A 379 -29.13 10.89 1.26
CA HIS A 379 -28.66 12.09 1.95
C HIS A 379 -28.03 11.73 3.31
N GLU A 380 -28.79 11.11 4.21
CA GLU A 380 -28.44 11.00 5.63
C GLU A 380 -28.57 9.55 6.18
N ALA A 381 -28.34 9.40 7.49
CA ALA A 381 -28.36 8.17 8.30
C ALA A 381 -27.28 7.13 8.00
N GLY A 382 -27.14 6.68 6.75
CA GLY A 382 -26.15 5.68 6.34
C GLY A 382 -25.89 4.58 7.40
N VAL A 383 -26.85 3.68 7.64
CA VAL A 383 -26.75 2.67 8.70
C VAL A 383 -26.61 1.27 8.10
N TYR A 384 -25.41 0.71 8.17
CA TYR A 384 -25.13 -0.67 7.72
C TYR A 384 -25.54 -1.68 8.79
N ILE A 385 -26.27 -2.73 8.40
CA ILE A 385 -26.70 -3.82 9.29
C ILE A 385 -25.81 -5.05 9.05
N PRO A 386 -24.89 -5.39 9.98
CA PRO A 386 -23.87 -6.42 9.73
C PRO A 386 -24.39 -7.83 9.49
N THR A 387 -25.58 -8.14 9.98
CA THR A 387 -26.20 -9.47 9.90
C THR A 387 -26.83 -9.74 8.54
N THR A 388 -27.36 -8.71 7.88
CA THR A 388 -28.00 -8.82 6.56
C THR A 388 -27.13 -8.26 5.43
N GLY A 389 -26.25 -7.32 5.74
CA GLY A 389 -25.49 -6.55 4.75
C GLY A 389 -26.28 -5.39 4.12
N ASP A 390 -27.47 -5.09 4.65
CA ASP A 390 -28.31 -4.00 4.16
C ASP A 390 -27.81 -2.64 4.69
N VAL A 391 -28.09 -1.57 3.96
CA VAL A 391 -27.86 -0.18 4.38
C VAL A 391 -29.19 0.55 4.43
N TYR A 392 -29.49 1.20 5.54
CA TYR A 392 -30.67 2.08 5.66
C TYR A 392 -30.24 3.53 5.53
N ILE A 393 -30.96 4.27 4.69
CA ILE A 393 -30.65 5.67 4.35
C ILE A 393 -31.92 6.51 4.41
N THR A 394 -31.73 7.81 4.59
CA THR A 394 -32.79 8.83 4.52
C THR A 394 -32.53 9.78 3.37
N SER A 395 -33.59 10.20 2.69
CA SER A 395 -33.52 11.20 1.63
C SER A 395 -33.35 12.61 2.19
N ASN A 396 -32.96 13.53 1.33
CA ASN A 396 -33.15 14.96 1.60
C ASN A 396 -34.66 15.28 1.58
N HIS A 397 -35.04 16.53 1.87
CA HIS A 397 -36.44 16.96 1.81
C HIS A 397 -36.97 16.91 0.37
N ILE A 398 -37.84 15.95 0.09
CA ILE A 398 -38.53 15.81 -1.20
C ILE A 398 -39.86 16.58 -1.10
N ARG A 399 -40.27 17.22 -2.21
CA ARG A 399 -41.54 17.97 -2.29
C ARG A 399 -42.56 17.21 -3.11
N HIS A 400 -43.62 16.75 -2.47
CA HIS A 400 -44.81 16.19 -3.13
C HIS A 400 -46.05 17.00 -2.72
N GLY A 401 -46.79 17.53 -3.70
CA GLY A 401 -48.00 18.33 -3.46
C GLY A 401 -47.79 19.57 -2.57
N GLY A 402 -46.59 20.18 -2.61
CA GLY A 402 -46.23 21.34 -1.79
C GLY A 402 -45.80 21.03 -0.35
N LYS A 403 -45.90 19.77 0.10
CA LYS A 403 -45.45 19.32 1.42
C LYS A 403 -44.06 18.69 1.34
N LYS A 404 -43.23 18.98 2.35
CA LYS A 404 -41.94 18.31 2.55
C LYS A 404 -42.16 16.94 3.18
N HIS A 405 -41.45 15.94 2.68
CA HIS A 405 -41.36 14.61 3.28
C HIS A 405 -39.94 14.08 3.10
N VAL A 406 -39.60 13.05 3.86
CA VAL A 406 -38.36 12.28 3.71
C VAL A 406 -38.71 10.83 3.50
N ARG A 407 -38.02 10.19 2.57
CA ARG A 407 -38.09 8.77 2.27
C ARG A 407 -37.05 8.04 3.11
N ILE A 408 -37.47 6.97 3.79
CA ILE A 408 -36.54 6.00 4.39
C ILE A 408 -36.40 4.85 3.39
N SER A 409 -35.17 4.46 3.06
CA SER A 409 -34.91 3.40 2.10
C SER A 409 -33.96 2.35 2.66
N ARG A 410 -34.31 1.08 2.41
CA ARG A 410 -33.45 -0.08 2.60
C ARG A 410 -32.73 -0.36 1.30
N VAL A 411 -31.41 -0.35 1.33
CA VAL A 411 -30.54 -0.68 0.20
C VAL A 411 -29.91 -2.03 0.46
N PHE A 412 -30.16 -3.01 -0.41
CA PHE A 412 -29.68 -4.38 -0.24
C PHE A 412 -29.11 -4.93 -1.54
N LYS A 413 -28.34 -6.00 -1.45
CA LYS A 413 -27.69 -6.63 -2.60
C LYS A 413 -28.13 -8.08 -2.75
N ASP A 414 -28.54 -8.45 -3.95
CA ASP A 414 -28.83 -9.85 -4.32
C ASP A 414 -27.92 -10.33 -5.47
N ARG A 415 -28.30 -11.43 -6.14
CA ARG A 415 -27.54 -11.99 -7.27
C ARG A 415 -27.55 -11.10 -8.52
N THR A 416 -28.51 -10.19 -8.63
CA THR A 416 -28.72 -9.32 -9.80
C THR A 416 -28.11 -7.94 -9.63
N GLY A 417 -27.96 -7.45 -8.39
CA GLY A 417 -27.35 -6.16 -8.14
C GLY A 417 -27.74 -5.56 -6.80
N TYR A 418 -27.57 -4.24 -6.69
CA TYR A 418 -28.09 -3.44 -5.59
C TYR A 418 -29.52 -2.99 -5.90
N HIS A 419 -30.37 -3.02 -4.89
CA HIS A 419 -31.77 -2.61 -4.95
C HIS A 419 -32.06 -1.59 -3.86
N VAL A 420 -32.99 -0.67 -4.14
CA VAL A 420 -33.46 0.34 -3.21
C VAL A 420 -34.95 0.10 -2.98
N GLU A 421 -35.33 -0.16 -1.73
CA GLU A 421 -36.71 -0.39 -1.31
C GLU A 421 -37.12 0.73 -0.34
N GLN A 422 -38.16 1.49 -0.67
CA GLN A 422 -38.76 2.46 0.25
C GLN A 422 -39.52 1.74 1.36
N ILE A 423 -39.35 2.21 2.60
CA ILE A 423 -40.06 1.70 3.77
C ILE A 423 -40.80 2.83 4.50
N GLU A 424 -41.87 2.49 5.21
CA GLU A 424 -42.76 3.45 5.87
C GLU A 424 -42.96 3.09 7.35
N PRO A 425 -41.95 3.30 8.21
CA PRO A 425 -42.01 2.96 9.64
C PRO A 425 -42.78 3.99 10.48
N GLY A 426 -43.30 5.07 9.86
CA GLY A 426 -44.04 6.12 10.57
C GLY A 426 -43.17 7.12 11.32
N ILE A 427 -41.90 7.30 10.93
CA ILE A 427 -40.97 8.29 11.51
C ILE A 427 -41.07 9.60 10.70
N ALA A 428 -41.41 10.70 11.37
CA ALA A 428 -41.66 11.98 10.73
C ALA A 428 -40.36 12.73 10.38
N LEU A 429 -40.10 12.90 9.07
CA LEU A 429 -38.91 13.61 8.58
C LEU A 429 -37.62 13.05 9.22
N ALA A 430 -37.41 11.74 9.10
CA ALA A 430 -36.20 11.09 9.58
C ALA A 430 -34.94 11.73 8.96
N ASN A 431 -33.92 12.01 9.77
CA ASN A 431 -32.65 12.58 9.30
C ASN A 431 -31.50 11.60 9.55
N GLY A 432 -30.63 11.85 10.53
CA GLY A 432 -29.52 11.00 10.88
C GLY A 432 -29.96 9.70 11.55
N GLY A 433 -29.02 8.77 11.70
CA GLY A 433 -29.29 7.50 12.33
C GLY A 433 -28.02 6.73 12.67
N VAL A 434 -28.15 5.78 13.60
CA VAL A 434 -27.04 4.94 14.07
C VAL A 434 -27.51 3.55 14.44
N ASN A 435 -26.62 2.57 14.39
CA ASN A 435 -26.85 1.25 14.96
C ASN A 435 -27.14 1.38 16.48
N TYR A 436 -28.25 0.79 16.93
CA TYR A 436 -28.62 0.80 18.35
C TYR A 436 -29.44 -0.44 18.69
N ARG A 437 -29.06 -1.15 19.76
CA ARG A 437 -29.60 -2.49 20.07
C ARG A 437 -29.51 -3.39 18.82
N GLU A 438 -30.56 -4.15 18.52
CA GLU A 438 -30.66 -4.99 17.32
C GLU A 438 -31.19 -4.22 16.08
N GLY A 439 -31.24 -2.88 16.12
CA GLY A 439 -31.85 -2.08 15.08
C GLY A 439 -31.18 -0.73 14.87
N ILE A 440 -32.02 0.27 14.57
CA ILE A 440 -31.57 1.60 14.15
C ILE A 440 -32.22 2.64 15.04
N LEU A 441 -31.44 3.58 15.54
CA LEU A 441 -31.95 4.77 16.22
C LEU A 441 -31.89 5.93 15.23
N PHE A 442 -33.05 6.47 14.86
CA PHE A 442 -33.19 7.60 13.95
C PHE A 442 -33.39 8.91 14.71
N CYS A 443 -32.89 9.99 14.13
CA CYS A 443 -33.27 11.35 14.47
C CYS A 443 -34.57 11.71 13.74
N GLU A 444 -35.63 11.96 14.50
CA GLU A 444 -36.91 12.46 13.99
C GLU A 444 -36.92 13.99 14.08
N GLN A 445 -36.96 14.69 12.95
CA GLN A 445 -36.93 16.17 12.96
C GLN A 445 -38.26 16.79 13.44
N GLY A 446 -39.33 16.01 13.48
CA GLY A 446 -40.66 16.42 13.92
C GLY A 446 -41.44 17.19 12.84
N SER A 447 -42.43 18.00 13.26
CA SER A 447 -43.21 18.83 12.34
C SER A 447 -43.67 20.14 13.01
N LEU A 448 -44.40 20.98 12.27
CA LEU A 448 -44.98 22.22 12.81
C LEU A 448 -45.95 21.97 13.97
N THR A 449 -46.53 20.77 14.06
CA THR A 449 -47.56 20.43 15.06
C THR A 449 -47.18 19.25 15.97
N GLY A 450 -46.14 18.49 15.64
CA GLY A 450 -45.66 17.34 16.41
C GLY A 450 -44.20 17.50 16.82
N PRO A 451 -43.79 17.00 18.01
CA PRO A 451 -42.40 17.06 18.45
C PRO A 451 -41.49 16.22 17.54
N GLY A 452 -40.20 16.50 17.54
CA GLY A 452 -39.16 15.58 17.07
C GLY A 452 -38.59 14.77 18.23
N GLY A 453 -37.50 14.04 17.97
CA GLY A 453 -36.85 13.23 19.00
C GLY A 453 -35.95 12.15 18.44
N LEU A 454 -35.70 11.12 19.25
CA LEU A 454 -34.99 9.92 18.87
C LEU A 454 -35.94 8.73 18.84
N VAL A 455 -35.98 8.02 17.72
CA VAL A 455 -36.92 6.91 17.48
C VAL A 455 -36.14 5.66 17.11
N TYR A 456 -36.26 4.62 17.94
CA TYR A 456 -35.74 3.30 17.63
C TYR A 456 -36.65 2.60 16.62
N MET A 457 -36.07 1.85 15.69
CA MET A 457 -36.75 1.05 14.67
C MET A 457 -36.10 -0.32 14.54
N LYS A 458 -36.92 -1.39 14.56
CA LYS A 458 -36.44 -2.74 14.19
C LYS A 458 -36.15 -2.83 12.68
N PRO A 459 -35.08 -3.50 12.24
CA PRO A 459 -34.68 -3.55 10.84
C PRO A 459 -35.41 -4.65 10.03
N GLN A 460 -36.55 -5.15 10.49
CA GLN A 460 -37.37 -6.12 9.79
C GLN A 460 -38.84 -5.71 9.83
N GLN A 461 -39.60 -6.07 8.79
CA GLN A 461 -41.05 -5.90 8.79
C GLN A 461 -41.69 -6.55 10.03
N PRO A 462 -42.63 -5.86 10.70
CA PRO A 462 -43.36 -4.66 10.26
C PRO A 462 -42.68 -3.30 10.62
N TYR A 463 -41.38 -3.28 10.90
CA TYR A 463 -40.59 -2.08 11.26
C TYR A 463 -41.13 -1.37 12.51
N GLU A 464 -41.37 -2.13 13.58
CA GLU A 464 -41.85 -1.57 14.85
C GLU A 464 -40.93 -0.45 15.35
N THR A 465 -41.55 0.64 15.81
CA THR A 465 -40.86 1.84 16.30
C THR A 465 -41.14 2.12 17.78
N GLU A 466 -40.15 2.71 18.46
CA GLU A 466 -40.22 3.12 19.87
C GLU A 466 -39.63 4.53 20.03
N MET A 467 -40.41 5.47 20.56
CA MET A 467 -39.91 6.81 20.89
C MET A 467 -39.04 6.75 22.15
N ILE A 468 -37.76 7.10 22.02
CA ILE A 468 -36.77 7.04 23.11
C ILE A 468 -36.77 8.33 23.93
N ILE A 469 -36.73 9.49 23.27
CA ILE A 469 -36.77 10.81 23.94
C ILE A 469 -37.24 11.88 22.95
N ARG A 470 -37.96 12.89 23.44
CA ARG A 470 -38.58 13.95 22.60
C ARG A 470 -38.37 15.38 23.08
N ASP A 471 -37.80 15.57 24.28
CA ASP A 471 -37.63 16.86 24.91
C ASP A 471 -36.49 16.88 25.94
N TYR A 472 -36.04 18.09 26.26
CA TYR A 472 -35.12 18.39 27.36
C TYR A 472 -35.91 19.00 28.53
N HIS A 473 -36.29 18.15 29.50
CA HIS A 473 -37.07 18.54 30.69
C HIS A 473 -38.34 19.33 30.34
N GLY A 474 -39.09 18.87 29.35
CA GLY A 474 -40.34 19.47 28.87
C GLY A 474 -40.18 20.52 27.75
N ARG A 475 -38.96 20.93 27.42
CA ARG A 475 -38.68 21.80 26.26
C ARG A 475 -38.38 20.96 25.03
N GLN A 476 -39.17 21.13 23.97
CA GLN A 476 -38.98 20.34 22.75
C GLN A 476 -37.63 20.65 22.10
N PHE A 477 -37.00 19.60 21.56
CA PHE A 477 -35.86 19.74 20.67
C PHE A 477 -36.23 20.56 19.42
N ASN A 478 -35.24 21.25 18.87
CA ASN A 478 -35.38 22.08 17.68
C ASN A 478 -35.68 21.20 16.46
N SER A 479 -34.74 20.35 16.11
CA SER A 479 -34.77 19.25 15.13
C SER A 479 -33.50 18.44 15.31
N VAL A 480 -33.59 17.33 16.02
CA VAL A 480 -32.45 16.43 16.22
C VAL A 480 -31.89 16.02 14.86
N ASN A 481 -30.57 16.13 14.65
CA ASN A 481 -29.97 15.92 13.34
C ASN A 481 -29.15 14.63 13.25
N ASP A 482 -28.13 14.49 14.08
CA ASP A 482 -27.25 13.33 14.13
C ASP A 482 -27.18 12.72 15.53
N VAL A 483 -26.88 11.42 15.56
CA VAL A 483 -26.84 10.62 16.79
C VAL A 483 -25.71 9.60 16.74
N VAL A 484 -25.07 9.34 17.88
CA VAL A 484 -24.06 8.30 18.07
C VAL A 484 -24.22 7.65 19.45
N ILE A 485 -23.79 6.40 19.57
CA ILE A 485 -23.83 5.64 20.82
C ILE A 485 -22.42 5.56 21.40
N HIS A 486 -22.28 5.90 22.67
CA HIS A 486 -21.04 5.74 23.41
C HIS A 486 -20.97 4.32 24.02
N ASN A 487 -19.77 3.84 24.34
CA ASN A 487 -19.56 2.46 24.81
C ASN A 487 -20.23 2.14 26.17
N ASP A 488 -20.57 3.16 26.95
CA ASP A 488 -21.33 3.06 28.21
C ASP A 488 -22.84 2.92 27.98
N GLY A 489 -23.29 2.87 26.72
CA GLY A 489 -24.70 2.79 26.35
C GLY A 489 -25.42 4.14 26.29
N SER A 490 -24.75 5.25 26.63
CA SER A 490 -25.33 6.58 26.50
C SER A 490 -25.44 7.04 25.06
N ILE A 491 -26.49 7.78 24.78
CA ILE A 491 -26.86 8.28 23.46
C ILE A 491 -26.44 9.75 23.38
N TRP A 492 -25.67 10.11 22.37
CA TRP A 492 -25.23 11.49 22.14
C TRP A 492 -25.77 11.99 20.83
N PHE A 493 -26.26 13.23 20.78
CA PHE A 493 -26.90 13.76 19.58
C PHE A 493 -26.80 15.29 19.48
N THR A 494 -26.95 15.81 18.27
CA THR A 494 -26.99 17.25 17.98
C THR A 494 -28.41 17.74 17.71
N ASP A 495 -28.72 18.95 18.18
CA ASP A 495 -30.01 19.61 18.01
C ASP A 495 -29.87 21.04 17.43
N PRO A 496 -29.51 21.16 16.15
CA PRO A 496 -29.41 22.46 15.48
C PRO A 496 -30.79 23.10 15.24
N ALA A 497 -30.80 24.39 14.94
CA ALA A 497 -32.03 25.14 14.62
C ALA A 497 -32.59 24.88 13.21
N TYR A 498 -32.09 23.86 12.49
CA TYR A 498 -32.43 23.60 11.09
C TYR A 498 -33.93 23.50 10.83
N GLY A 499 -34.67 22.86 11.73
CA GLY A 499 -36.10 22.69 11.54
C GLY A 499 -36.85 24.00 11.33
N HIS A 500 -36.49 25.03 12.10
CA HIS A 500 -37.06 26.35 11.96
C HIS A 500 -36.58 27.05 10.68
N GLU A 501 -35.26 27.04 10.44
CA GLU A 501 -34.64 27.64 9.25
C GLU A 501 -35.20 27.06 7.94
N GLN A 502 -35.57 25.78 7.96
CA GLN A 502 -36.12 25.06 6.82
C GLN A 502 -37.66 25.07 6.78
N GLY A 503 -38.32 25.71 7.75
CA GLY A 503 -39.77 25.86 7.81
C GLY A 503 -40.55 24.58 8.14
N ILE A 504 -39.90 23.58 8.76
CA ILE A 504 -40.54 22.32 9.19
C ILE A 504 -40.89 22.31 10.69
N ARG A 505 -40.33 23.23 11.48
CA ARG A 505 -40.54 23.37 12.92
C ARG A 505 -40.86 24.81 13.34
N PRO A 506 -41.56 24.99 14.48
CA PRO A 506 -41.77 26.32 15.06
C PRO A 506 -40.45 26.96 15.51
N LEU A 507 -40.52 28.19 16.03
CA LEU A 507 -39.37 28.86 16.63
C LEU A 507 -38.70 27.96 17.71
N PRO A 508 -37.36 27.82 17.69
CA PRO A 508 -36.60 27.07 18.69
C PRO A 508 -36.93 27.45 20.13
N GLN A 509 -37.06 26.46 21.01
CA GLN A 509 -37.20 26.65 22.46
C GLN A 509 -35.89 26.39 23.21
N LEU A 510 -34.90 25.85 22.50
CA LEU A 510 -33.57 25.52 23.00
C LEU A 510 -32.53 26.18 22.07
N PRO A 511 -31.37 26.62 22.59
CA PRO A 511 -30.27 26.99 21.73
C PRO A 511 -29.74 25.75 20.97
N PRO A 512 -29.05 25.94 19.83
CA PRO A 512 -28.32 24.86 19.17
C PRO A 512 -27.30 24.23 20.13
N GLN A 513 -27.43 22.95 20.41
CA GLN A 513 -26.63 22.26 21.42
C GLN A 513 -26.37 20.79 21.05
N THR A 514 -25.37 20.21 21.71
CA THR A 514 -25.15 18.76 21.75
C THR A 514 -25.61 18.22 23.10
N TYR A 515 -26.29 17.07 23.10
CA TYR A 515 -26.85 16.45 24.29
C TYR A 515 -26.29 15.04 24.50
N ARG A 516 -26.27 14.61 25.77
CA ARG A 516 -26.10 13.22 26.20
C ARG A 516 -27.37 12.78 26.92
N TYR A 517 -27.90 11.62 26.55
CA TYR A 517 -29.02 10.96 27.19
C TYR A 517 -28.61 9.55 27.64
N ASP A 518 -28.93 9.21 28.87
CA ASP A 518 -28.66 7.91 29.47
C ASP A 518 -29.99 7.13 29.56
N PRO A 519 -30.20 6.10 28.75
CA PRO A 519 -31.48 5.39 28.71
C PRO A 519 -31.73 4.53 29.96
N GLU A 520 -30.70 4.20 30.75
CA GLU A 520 -30.86 3.41 31.97
C GLU A 520 -31.35 4.27 33.13
N THR A 521 -30.82 5.48 33.26
CA THR A 521 -31.14 6.40 34.36
C THR A 521 -32.21 7.43 34.00
N GLY A 522 -32.42 7.68 32.70
CA GLY A 522 -33.23 8.78 32.19
C GLY A 522 -32.55 10.16 32.27
N ASP A 523 -31.27 10.22 32.65
CA ASP A 523 -30.53 11.48 32.74
C ASP A 523 -30.29 12.07 31.35
N ILE A 524 -30.64 13.35 31.17
CA ILE A 524 -30.34 14.11 29.96
C ILE A 524 -29.59 15.38 30.32
N ARG A 525 -28.50 15.66 29.61
CA ARG A 525 -27.69 16.85 29.81
C ARG A 525 -27.29 17.48 28.49
N ALA A 526 -27.33 18.81 28.43
CA ALA A 526 -26.61 19.57 27.42
C ALA A 526 -25.10 19.49 27.71
N MET A 527 -24.33 19.12 26.70
CA MET A 527 -22.90 18.80 26.78
C MET A 527 -22.01 19.87 26.15
N ASP A 528 -22.48 20.51 25.08
CA ASP A 528 -21.82 21.65 24.44
C ASP A 528 -22.87 22.62 23.87
N ASP A 529 -22.60 23.91 23.99
CA ASP A 529 -23.38 25.02 23.45
C ASP A 529 -22.52 26.05 22.70
N SER A 530 -21.28 25.66 22.37
CA SER A 530 -20.27 26.56 21.84
C SER A 530 -20.17 26.55 20.31
N LEU A 531 -20.89 25.66 19.64
CA LEU A 531 -20.99 25.56 18.18
C LEU A 531 -22.24 26.26 17.66
N THR A 532 -22.15 26.86 16.48
CA THR A 532 -23.28 27.63 15.94
C THR A 532 -24.31 26.72 15.28
N LYS A 533 -23.84 25.77 14.47
CA LYS A 533 -24.68 24.74 13.86
C LYS A 533 -24.03 23.37 14.11
N PRO A 534 -24.19 22.81 15.32
CA PRO A 534 -23.69 21.47 15.61
C PRO A 534 -24.42 20.47 14.72
N ASN A 535 -23.67 19.62 14.02
CA ASN A 535 -24.22 18.68 13.06
C ASN A 535 -23.73 17.24 13.31
N GLY A 536 -22.86 16.69 12.45
CA GLY A 536 -22.29 15.36 12.63
C GLY A 536 -21.46 15.23 13.89
N LEU A 537 -21.54 14.06 14.54
CA LEU A 537 -20.69 13.71 15.67
C LEU A 537 -20.20 12.25 15.62
N CYS A 538 -18.97 12.01 16.08
CA CYS A 538 -18.42 10.66 16.25
C CYS A 538 -17.35 10.62 17.35
N PHE A 539 -17.14 9.45 17.95
CA PHE A 539 -16.06 9.25 18.92
C PHE A 539 -14.76 8.80 18.25
N SER A 540 -13.64 9.08 18.90
CA SER A 540 -12.38 8.37 18.64
C SER A 540 -12.49 6.89 19.07
N PRO A 541 -11.62 6.00 18.56
CA PRO A 541 -11.66 4.57 18.90
C PRO A 541 -11.50 4.26 20.39
N ASP A 542 -10.72 5.10 21.10
CA ASP A 542 -10.54 4.99 22.55
C ASP A 542 -11.72 5.58 23.34
N GLN A 543 -12.71 6.19 22.66
CA GLN A 543 -13.89 6.84 23.25
C GLN A 543 -13.55 8.01 24.19
N LEU A 544 -12.32 8.55 24.11
CA LEU A 544 -11.87 9.66 24.95
C LEU A 544 -12.01 11.02 24.27
N THR A 545 -12.26 11.05 22.96
CA THR A 545 -12.48 12.27 22.19
C THR A 545 -13.82 12.20 21.46
N LEU A 546 -14.60 13.27 21.56
CA LEU A 546 -15.78 13.50 20.72
C LEU A 546 -15.43 14.52 19.64
N TYR A 547 -15.67 14.16 18.38
CA TYR A 547 -15.62 15.06 17.24
C TYR A 547 -17.03 15.57 16.94
N ILE A 548 -17.17 16.87 16.72
CA ILE A 548 -18.45 17.50 16.34
C ILE A 548 -18.19 18.48 15.20
N THR A 549 -19.01 18.42 14.15
CA THR A 549 -18.93 19.36 13.02
C THR A 549 -19.74 20.64 13.28
N ASP A 550 -19.21 21.78 12.82
CA ASP A 550 -19.92 23.06 12.76
C ASP A 550 -20.07 23.48 11.30
N THR A 551 -21.33 23.52 10.87
CA THR A 551 -21.74 23.62 9.47
C THR A 551 -22.36 24.98 9.13
N LEU A 552 -22.07 26.01 9.93
CA LEU A 552 -22.54 27.39 9.71
C LEU A 552 -22.28 27.93 8.29
N GLY A 553 -21.27 27.38 7.61
CA GLY A 553 -20.95 27.59 6.20
C GLY A 553 -22.12 27.36 5.26
N MET A 554 -23.00 26.42 5.57
CA MET A 554 -24.30 26.29 4.91
C MET A 554 -25.27 27.31 5.52
N ALA A 555 -25.34 28.49 4.90
CA ALA A 555 -26.25 29.52 5.33
C ALA A 555 -27.69 29.11 4.96
N GLY A 556 -28.47 28.77 5.98
CA GLY A 556 -29.93 28.84 5.98
C GLY A 556 -30.37 30.26 6.34
N ASP A 557 -29.90 31.28 5.60
CA ASP A 557 -30.49 32.61 5.73
C ASP A 557 -31.97 32.50 5.32
N PRO A 558 -32.94 32.95 6.14
CA PRO A 558 -34.35 32.98 5.74
C PRO A 558 -34.59 33.76 4.43
N HIS A 559 -33.65 34.61 4.00
CA HIS A 559 -33.66 35.33 2.73
C HIS A 559 -32.89 34.63 1.59
N CYS A 560 -32.00 33.68 1.89
CA CYS A 560 -31.17 32.95 0.92
C CYS A 560 -30.85 31.51 1.39
N PRO A 561 -31.86 30.63 1.52
CA PRO A 561 -31.61 29.25 1.93
C PRO A 561 -30.80 28.49 0.87
N GLY A 562 -29.70 27.86 1.28
CA GLY A 562 -28.92 26.94 0.43
C GLY A 562 -27.68 27.55 -0.24
N ILE A 563 -27.26 28.76 0.13
CA ILE A 563 -26.00 29.35 -0.38
C ILE A 563 -24.86 29.04 0.60
N TYR A 564 -23.85 28.33 0.12
CA TYR A 564 -22.60 28.13 0.84
C TYR A 564 -21.86 29.46 1.01
N SER A 565 -21.46 29.77 2.24
CA SER A 565 -20.67 30.94 2.61
C SER A 565 -19.27 30.50 3.03
N PRO A 566 -18.25 30.68 2.17
CA PRO A 566 -16.89 30.23 2.46
C PRO A 566 -16.21 31.01 3.61
N ALA A 567 -16.82 32.10 4.07
CA ALA A 567 -16.32 32.90 5.20
C ALA A 567 -16.81 32.39 6.57
N LYS A 568 -17.72 31.42 6.60
CA LYS A 568 -18.33 30.86 7.82
C LYS A 568 -17.73 29.50 8.17
N ALA A 569 -18.11 28.93 9.31
CA ALA A 569 -17.53 27.69 9.80
C ALA A 569 -17.81 26.51 8.85
N ALA A 570 -16.76 25.78 8.51
CA ALA A 570 -16.79 24.50 7.80
C ALA A 570 -15.80 23.57 8.52
N SER A 571 -16.03 23.40 9.83
CA SER A 571 -15.00 22.93 10.75
C SER A 571 -15.42 21.70 11.52
N ILE A 572 -14.43 20.87 11.86
CA ILE A 572 -14.56 19.77 12.81
C ILE A 572 -13.83 20.20 14.08
N TYR A 573 -14.50 20.12 15.21
CA TYR A 573 -13.93 20.37 16.53
C TYR A 573 -13.76 19.06 17.28
N ALA A 574 -12.67 18.94 18.03
CA ALA A 574 -12.44 17.83 18.95
C ALA A 574 -12.59 18.31 20.40
N PHE A 575 -13.20 17.47 21.22
CA PHE A 575 -13.41 17.68 22.64
C PHE A 575 -12.92 16.46 23.40
N ASP A 576 -12.18 16.67 24.48
CA ASP A 576 -11.82 15.60 25.40
C ASP A 576 -13.03 15.28 26.29
N ILE A 577 -13.32 14.00 26.46
CA ILE A 577 -14.32 13.53 27.40
C ILE A 577 -13.64 13.28 28.74
N ILE A 578 -13.96 14.12 29.73
CA ILE A 578 -13.39 14.02 31.07
C ILE A 578 -14.48 13.75 32.10
N THR A 579 -14.13 13.04 33.17
CA THR A 579 -15.03 12.84 34.30
C THR A 579 -14.74 13.87 35.39
N ARG A 580 -15.77 14.57 35.85
CA ARG A 580 -15.72 15.45 37.03
C ARG A 580 -16.89 15.13 37.94
N HIS A 581 -16.61 14.92 39.22
CA HIS A 581 -17.63 14.56 40.22
C HIS A 581 -18.53 13.38 39.79
N GLY A 582 -17.95 12.37 39.13
CA GLY A 582 -18.68 11.19 38.67
C GLY A 582 -19.50 11.37 37.40
N ALA A 583 -19.50 12.56 36.78
CA ALA A 583 -20.24 12.84 35.56
C ALA A 583 -19.31 13.19 34.38
N PRO A 584 -19.67 12.84 33.13
CA PRO A 584 -18.90 13.21 31.95
C PRO A 584 -19.07 14.70 31.62
N PHE A 585 -18.02 15.30 31.04
CA PHE A 585 -17.96 16.66 30.53
C PHE A 585 -17.12 16.69 29.25
N LEU A 586 -17.48 17.60 28.34
CA LEU A 586 -16.63 17.98 27.22
C LEU A 586 -15.66 19.08 27.66
N ALA A 587 -14.37 18.91 27.37
CA ALA A 587 -13.32 19.84 27.71
C ALA A 587 -12.33 20.02 26.55
N ASN A 588 -11.43 21.01 26.67
CA ASN A 588 -10.33 21.23 25.73
C ASN A 588 -10.76 21.29 24.25
N LYS A 589 -11.86 22.01 23.97
CA LYS A 589 -12.33 22.29 22.61
C LYS A 589 -11.16 22.80 21.75
N ARG A 590 -10.92 22.14 20.63
CA ARG A 590 -9.88 22.51 19.67
C ARG A 590 -10.38 22.35 18.24
N LEU A 591 -9.99 23.27 17.37
CA LEU A 591 -10.15 23.07 15.93
C LEU A 591 -9.33 21.85 15.52
N PHE A 592 -10.00 20.83 15.02
CA PHE A 592 -9.36 19.60 14.58
C PHE A 592 -9.08 19.66 13.07
N ALA A 593 -10.10 19.99 12.28
CA ALA A 593 -9.99 20.07 10.83
C ALA A 593 -10.91 21.15 10.25
N PHE A 594 -10.59 21.61 9.04
CA PHE A 594 -11.40 22.52 8.24
C PHE A 594 -11.59 21.90 6.86
N ALA A 595 -12.84 21.79 6.39
CA ALA A 595 -13.16 21.31 5.06
C ALA A 595 -12.80 22.40 4.04
N ASP A 596 -11.93 22.08 3.09
CA ASP A 596 -11.49 23.05 2.07
C ASP A 596 -12.57 23.31 1.00
N ILE A 597 -13.51 22.38 0.82
CA ILE A 597 -14.65 22.48 -0.10
C ILE A 597 -15.94 22.04 0.61
N GLY A 598 -16.94 22.91 0.60
CA GLY A 598 -18.24 22.68 1.25
C GLY A 598 -18.16 22.71 2.78
N ILE A 599 -18.97 21.90 3.43
CA ILE A 599 -18.99 21.74 4.90
C ILE A 599 -18.74 20.27 5.27
N PRO A 600 -18.19 19.99 6.46
CA PRO A 600 -18.14 18.64 7.00
C PRO A 600 -19.50 18.29 7.60
N ASP A 601 -20.22 17.37 6.98
CA ASP A 601 -21.56 16.95 7.41
C ASP A 601 -21.49 15.60 8.15
N GLY A 602 -21.90 14.49 7.54
CA GLY A 602 -21.75 13.16 8.12
C GLY A 602 -20.30 12.87 8.47
N ILE A 603 -20.03 12.39 9.69
CA ILE A 603 -18.67 12.17 10.21
C ILE A 603 -18.53 10.77 10.84
N LYS A 604 -17.42 10.08 10.58
CA LYS A 604 -17.11 8.74 11.13
C LYS A 604 -15.61 8.61 11.40
N CYS A 605 -15.23 7.66 12.25
CA CYS A 605 -13.84 7.34 12.55
C CYS A 605 -13.51 5.90 12.12
N ASP A 606 -12.27 5.65 11.70
CA ASP A 606 -11.75 4.28 11.54
C ASP A 606 -11.04 3.81 12.82
N THR A 607 -10.79 2.51 12.90
CA THR A 607 -10.09 1.88 14.05
C THR A 607 -8.64 2.35 14.25
N ASN A 608 -8.06 3.06 13.28
CA ASN A 608 -6.72 3.68 13.40
C ASN A 608 -6.79 5.14 13.87
N GLY A 609 -7.99 5.67 14.13
CA GLY A 609 -8.24 7.04 14.58
C GLY A 609 -8.29 8.07 13.45
N ASN A 610 -8.28 7.67 12.18
CA ASN A 610 -8.51 8.61 11.08
C ASN A 610 -9.97 9.05 11.09
N VAL A 611 -10.21 10.34 10.85
CA VAL A 611 -11.54 10.96 10.87
C VAL A 611 -11.96 11.26 9.45
N TYR A 612 -13.18 10.88 9.11
CA TYR A 612 -13.77 10.95 7.78
C TYR A 612 -15.00 11.85 7.84
N SER A 613 -15.19 12.74 6.87
CA SER A 613 -16.43 13.51 6.77
C SER A 613 -16.89 13.70 5.32
N GLY A 614 -18.20 13.65 5.11
CA GLY A 614 -18.85 14.04 3.86
C GLY A 614 -18.70 15.54 3.65
N CYS A 615 -18.23 15.94 2.46
CA CYS A 615 -17.86 17.29 2.09
C CYS A 615 -18.29 17.60 0.63
N GLY A 616 -18.04 18.83 0.17
CA GLY A 616 -18.57 19.33 -1.11
C GLY A 616 -18.04 18.64 -2.38
N ASP A 617 -16.94 17.89 -2.30
CA ASP A 617 -16.31 17.13 -3.39
C ASP A 617 -16.09 15.64 -3.07
N GLY A 618 -16.74 15.12 -2.02
CA GLY A 618 -16.71 13.71 -1.64
C GLY A 618 -16.45 13.52 -0.15
N VAL A 619 -15.78 12.43 0.23
CA VAL A 619 -15.40 12.18 1.64
C VAL A 619 -13.95 12.61 1.86
N HIS A 620 -13.73 13.55 2.78
CA HIS A 620 -12.40 13.96 3.20
C HIS A 620 -11.92 13.09 4.35
N VAL A 621 -10.61 12.81 4.38
CA VAL A 621 -10.00 11.94 5.38
C VAL A 621 -8.82 12.66 6.03
N TRP A 622 -8.91 12.81 7.35
CA TRP A 622 -7.87 13.42 8.19
C TRP A 622 -7.23 12.37 9.09
N SER A 623 -5.91 12.49 9.31
CA SER A 623 -5.21 11.68 10.32
C SER A 623 -5.71 12.00 11.73
N PRO A 624 -5.41 11.17 12.75
CA PRO A 624 -5.74 11.46 14.16
C PRO A 624 -5.22 12.81 14.68
N GLY A 625 -4.24 13.39 13.98
CA GLY A 625 -3.69 14.72 14.25
C GLY A 625 -4.34 15.86 13.46
N GLY A 626 -5.45 15.65 12.76
CA GLY A 626 -6.16 16.69 12.00
C GLY A 626 -5.52 17.05 10.65
N THR A 627 -4.58 16.26 10.14
CA THR A 627 -3.95 16.52 8.83
C THR A 627 -4.76 15.87 7.73
N LEU A 628 -5.17 16.61 6.70
CA LEU A 628 -5.83 16.04 5.52
C LEU A 628 -4.87 15.10 4.80
N ILE A 629 -5.18 13.80 4.79
CA ILE A 629 -4.34 12.75 4.18
C ILE A 629 -4.88 12.28 2.82
N GLY A 630 -6.17 12.42 2.57
CA GLY A 630 -6.77 12.02 1.30
C GLY A 630 -8.24 12.39 1.15
N LYS A 631 -8.78 12.14 -0.04
CA LYS A 631 -10.21 12.26 -0.33
C LYS A 631 -10.70 11.07 -1.14
N VAL A 632 -11.89 10.56 -0.83
CA VAL A 632 -12.69 9.73 -1.75
C VAL A 632 -13.56 10.69 -2.55
N TYR A 633 -13.14 11.00 -3.77
CA TYR A 633 -13.77 12.02 -4.61
C TYR A 633 -15.04 11.48 -5.25
N VAL A 634 -16.13 12.24 -5.07
CA VAL A 634 -17.43 12.00 -5.69
C VAL A 634 -17.92 13.30 -6.31
N PRO A 635 -18.23 13.34 -7.62
CA PRO A 635 -18.78 14.54 -8.25
C PRO A 635 -20.04 15.02 -7.51
N SER A 636 -20.13 16.33 -7.28
CA SER A 636 -21.23 16.97 -6.54
C SER A 636 -21.27 16.65 -5.03
N GLY A 637 -20.20 16.08 -4.47
CA GLY A 637 -20.01 15.97 -3.03
C GLY A 637 -20.50 14.67 -2.40
N CYS A 638 -20.56 14.63 -1.08
CA CYS A 638 -21.12 13.53 -0.31
C CYS A 638 -21.73 14.10 0.96
N ALA A 639 -23.03 13.89 1.17
CA ALA A 639 -23.73 14.38 2.36
C ALA A 639 -23.39 13.52 3.59
N ASN A 640 -23.52 12.20 3.45
CA ASN A 640 -23.14 11.26 4.50
C ASN A 640 -22.62 9.95 3.88
N PHE A 641 -22.08 9.06 4.68
CA PHE A 641 -21.51 7.78 4.23
C PHE A 641 -21.49 6.78 5.37
N CYS A 642 -21.27 5.49 5.10
CA CYS A 642 -21.07 4.49 6.13
C CYS A 642 -20.04 3.43 5.74
N PHE A 643 -19.41 2.82 6.74
CA PHE A 643 -18.55 1.67 6.54
C PHE A 643 -19.40 0.40 6.40
N GLY A 644 -19.03 -0.45 5.44
CA GLY A 644 -19.49 -1.82 5.31
C GLY A 644 -18.37 -2.79 5.70
N ARG A 645 -18.47 -4.06 5.31
CA ARG A 645 -17.45 -5.07 5.66
C ARG A 645 -16.28 -5.06 4.70
N GLY A 646 -15.09 -5.31 5.23
CA GLY A 646 -13.91 -5.65 4.41
C GLY A 646 -13.52 -4.51 3.47
N GLY A 647 -13.45 -3.29 4.01
CA GLY A 647 -13.10 -2.09 3.25
C GLY A 647 -14.20 -1.52 2.36
N GLU A 648 -15.45 -1.98 2.49
CA GLU A 648 -16.58 -1.33 1.82
C GLU A 648 -16.91 0.02 2.46
N MET A 649 -17.20 1.01 1.63
CA MET A 649 -17.76 2.28 2.06
C MET A 649 -18.90 2.66 1.13
N PHE A 650 -20.06 2.99 1.70
CA PHE A 650 -21.23 3.46 0.97
C PHE A 650 -21.35 4.97 1.12
N LEU A 651 -21.43 5.71 0.01
CA LEU A 651 -21.43 7.17 0.01
C LEU A 651 -22.78 7.68 -0.51
N LEU A 652 -23.36 8.62 0.22
CA LEU A 652 -24.66 9.21 -0.06
C LEU A 652 -24.44 10.57 -0.76
N ASN A 653 -24.88 10.67 -2.00
CA ASN A 653 -24.62 11.78 -2.92
C ASN A 653 -25.93 12.23 -3.58
N GLU A 654 -26.90 12.61 -2.75
CA GLU A 654 -28.23 13.09 -3.12
C GLU A 654 -28.97 12.11 -4.05
N GLN A 655 -28.92 12.33 -5.37
CA GLN A 655 -29.56 11.49 -6.39
C GLN A 655 -28.82 10.18 -6.65
N LYS A 656 -27.61 10.00 -6.12
CA LYS A 656 -26.77 8.82 -6.34
C LYS A 656 -26.29 8.23 -5.02
N MET A 657 -26.22 6.91 -5.00
CA MET A 657 -25.48 6.17 -3.98
C MET A 657 -24.27 5.51 -4.62
N TRP A 658 -23.11 5.74 -4.02
CA TRP A 658 -21.84 5.18 -4.49
C TRP A 658 -21.34 4.11 -3.52
N ARG A 659 -20.52 3.20 -4.05
CA ARG A 659 -19.74 2.24 -3.27
C ARG A 659 -18.28 2.39 -3.62
N ALA A 660 -17.47 2.71 -2.61
CA ALA A 660 -16.03 2.55 -2.67
C ALA A 660 -15.63 1.20 -2.08
N GLN A 661 -14.74 0.49 -2.76
CA GLN A 661 -13.99 -0.64 -2.22
C GLN A 661 -12.59 -0.15 -1.92
N LEU A 662 -12.21 -0.20 -0.65
CA LEU A 662 -10.92 0.23 -0.11
C LEU A 662 -10.12 -0.99 0.37
N SER A 663 -9.07 -0.76 1.17
CA SER A 663 -8.28 -1.83 1.77
C SER A 663 -9.18 -2.76 2.59
N PRO A 664 -9.09 -4.10 2.42
CA PRO A 664 -9.82 -5.05 3.26
C PRO A 664 -9.45 -4.96 4.76
N GLU A 665 -8.33 -4.31 5.08
CA GLU A 665 -7.87 -4.08 6.46
C GLU A 665 -8.52 -2.82 7.08
N LEU A 666 -9.10 -1.93 6.27
CA LEU A 666 -9.80 -0.76 6.75
C LEU A 666 -11.07 -1.19 7.49
N LYS A 667 -11.22 -0.72 8.73
CA LYS A 667 -12.39 -0.98 9.55
C LYS A 667 -12.95 0.31 10.13
N GLY A 668 -14.25 0.51 9.96
CA GLY A 668 -14.98 1.58 10.65
C GLY A 668 -15.04 1.29 12.16
N ASP A 669 -14.79 2.30 12.99
CA ASP A 669 -14.67 2.13 14.44
C ASP A 669 -15.98 1.61 15.07
N LEU A 670 -17.11 2.25 14.75
CA LEU A 670 -18.42 1.99 15.35
C LEU A 670 -18.82 0.49 15.34
N LEU A 671 -18.49 -0.23 14.26
CA LEU A 671 -18.83 -1.64 14.10
C LEU A 671 -17.60 -2.56 14.17
N GLY A 672 -16.39 -2.02 14.08
CA GLY A 672 -15.14 -2.79 13.96
C GLY A 672 -15.06 -3.62 12.67
N LEU A 673 -15.77 -3.22 11.61
CA LEU A 673 -15.95 -3.96 10.35
C LEU A 673 -15.33 -3.30 9.13
#